data_AF-A0A370L5H7-F1
#
_entry.id   AF-A0A370L5H7-F1
#
_cell.length_a   1.000
_cell.length_b   1.000
_cell.length_c   1.000
_cell.angle_alpha   90.00
_cell.angle_beta   90.00
_cell.angle_gamma   90.00
#
_symmetry.space_group_name_H-M   'P 1'
#
loop_
_entity.id
_entity.type
_entity.pdbx_description
1 polymer ?
#
loop_
_entity_poly.entity_id
_entity_poly.type
_entity_poly.pdbx_seq_one_letter_code
_entity_poly.pdbx_strand_id
1 'polypeptide(L)'
;MVERLLRGVRDADIAESLSYREPGAAALADQPAPDGVGTEATPVPADPRASISQAGYDFVVRWETGGKAYYESVIRGRPVWPGYSSGITIGCGFDLGYHTPAEFSQQWQSRLPATEFQRLAQTIGFKTVAPNRDAKVVKARQLVASLSDITVSWAVAIEQFDKAKLPRLIRQLFSALDNLDRLHPHSRSALLSLVFNRGPAFTASDDRYREMRAIAKLMRQGDAVSFRRIPVELRAMKRIWGEQSSLAERREGEAQLFLAGLEEQRLLESLTAPVETEAAEMELPGRAGELLDDLAIEQSDDADEALLLEGAGEAGLEAAVTIGAVRWNPDDRDQPDYAHLDLAAAGSAFTVMGEDIDALIEANAFKPLQEPIVLAIRGAALASGDRENVASLDLIDQRPDHREFRCVIGVFHPSTRRFSAYRASTVPNAQYVLNCFDQARAGTPLSGLTGNILPTGCYTFTVGTHKKNKPGEIPGVLRLSTTATGASAVVVQRSLSDVVYDRSDVFVVATPGDNIHPGILNVGFSSAGCLTLPGRFTGGQHVGVWQRFRKAAGIDGAPDGEQRSALLLTGLDFANAARLRAGSLGKPSLRRLRHGSQGERVKALQRALGLQPDARGIFGPLTRKALCERQAEVLGGADGIYSPEMDARLGFTVYAGA
;
A
#
# COMPACT_ATOMS: atom_id res chain seq x y z
N MET A 1 -11.96 -1.96 22.39
CA MET A 1 -11.58 -3.34 22.02
C MET A 1 -10.67 -4.00 23.06
N VAL A 2 -9.48 -3.47 23.33
CA VAL A 2 -8.52 -4.01 24.32
C VAL A 2 -9.17 -4.29 25.68
N GLU A 3 -9.90 -3.32 26.23
CA GLU A 3 -10.67 -3.42 27.47
C GLU A 3 -11.82 -4.45 27.46
N ARG A 4 -12.13 -5.06 26.30
CA ARG A 4 -13.06 -6.19 26.15
C ARG A 4 -12.30 -7.51 26.14
N LEU A 5 -11.19 -7.58 25.39
CA LEU A 5 -10.30 -8.75 25.33
C LEU A 5 -9.59 -9.04 26.67
N LEU A 6 -9.40 -8.01 27.50
CA LEU A 6 -8.81 -8.10 28.83
C LEU A 6 -9.86 -8.06 29.96
N ARG A 7 -11.16 -8.15 29.64
CA ARG A 7 -12.25 -8.10 30.63
C ARG A 7 -12.44 -9.46 31.30
N GLY A 8 -11.55 -9.75 32.25
CA GLY A 8 -11.53 -11.01 32.99
C GLY A 8 -10.14 -11.23 33.58
N VAL A 9 -9.12 -11.04 32.72
CA VAL A 9 -7.70 -11.23 32.99
C VAL A 9 -7.22 -10.44 34.22
N ARG A 10 -7.17 -11.10 35.38
CA ARG A 10 -6.72 -10.50 36.63
C ARG A 10 -5.21 -10.43 36.65
N ASP A 11 -4.70 -9.58 37.52
CA ASP A 11 -3.28 -9.44 37.80
C ASP A 11 -2.62 -10.72 38.33
N ALA A 12 -3.39 -11.64 38.92
CA ALA A 12 -2.95 -12.99 39.28
C ALA A 12 -2.76 -13.90 38.05
N ASP A 13 -3.63 -13.79 37.05
CA ASP A 13 -3.58 -14.59 35.83
C ASP A 13 -2.41 -14.15 34.94
N ILE A 14 -2.06 -12.86 34.94
CA ILE A 14 -0.81 -12.36 34.35
C ILE A 14 0.41 -13.00 35.01
N ALA A 15 0.45 -13.04 36.35
CA ALA A 15 1.59 -13.61 37.10
C ALA A 15 1.73 -15.12 36.85
N GLU A 16 0.62 -15.85 36.76
CA GLU A 16 0.63 -17.27 36.41
C GLU A 16 1.06 -17.50 34.95
N SER A 17 0.58 -16.69 34.00
CA SER A 17 0.94 -16.75 32.57
C SER A 17 2.45 -16.58 32.34
N LEU A 18 3.07 -15.63 33.05
CA LEU A 18 4.52 -15.42 33.04
C LEU A 18 5.32 -16.61 33.59
N SER A 19 4.73 -17.43 34.46
CA SER A 19 5.38 -18.60 35.04
C SER A 19 5.52 -19.75 34.03
N TYR A 20 4.55 -19.92 33.12
CA TYR A 20 4.45 -21.07 32.20
C TYR A 20 5.36 -21.00 30.96
N ARG A 21 6.32 -20.07 30.87
CA ARG A 21 7.20 -19.95 29.71
C ARG A 21 7.97 -21.23 29.41
N GLU A 22 7.93 -21.65 28.16
CA GLU A 22 8.56 -22.90 27.73
C GLU A 22 10.07 -22.71 27.49
N PRO A 23 10.92 -23.68 27.89
CA PRO A 23 12.37 -23.56 27.74
C PRO A 23 12.83 -23.48 26.28
N GLY A 24 11.99 -23.91 25.32
CA GLY A 24 12.24 -23.76 23.89
C GLY A 24 11.96 -22.35 23.34
N ALA A 25 11.07 -21.57 23.97
CA ALA A 25 10.61 -20.29 23.42
C ALA A 25 11.73 -19.26 23.27
N ALA A 26 12.67 -19.23 24.22
CA ALA A 26 13.88 -18.41 24.14
C ALA A 26 15.01 -19.11 23.39
N ALA A 27 15.20 -20.43 23.55
CA ALA A 27 16.26 -21.17 22.87
C ALA A 27 16.10 -21.21 21.33
N LEU A 28 14.87 -21.13 20.82
CA LEU A 28 14.56 -20.96 19.40
C LEU A 28 14.53 -19.49 18.94
N ALA A 29 14.63 -18.53 19.87
CA ALA A 29 14.66 -17.10 19.55
C ALA A 29 16.09 -16.54 19.46
N ASP A 30 17.11 -17.34 19.79
CA ASP A 30 18.53 -16.95 19.79
C ASP A 30 19.39 -17.80 18.81
N GLN A 31 18.76 -18.59 17.93
CA GLN A 31 19.46 -19.06 16.72
C GLN A 31 19.53 -17.92 15.69
N PRO A 32 20.65 -17.75 14.96
CA PRO A 32 20.64 -16.95 13.74
C PRO A 32 19.63 -17.57 12.75
N ALA A 33 19.08 -16.74 11.84
CA ALA A 33 18.24 -17.27 10.78
C ALA A 33 19.04 -18.33 9.97
N PRO A 34 18.48 -19.50 9.68
CA PRO A 34 19.24 -20.58 9.06
C PRO A 34 19.64 -20.21 7.64
N ASP A 35 20.95 -20.14 7.40
CA ASP A 35 21.52 -19.89 6.07
C ASP A 35 21.21 -21.07 5.13
N GLY A 36 20.16 -20.93 4.32
CA GLY A 36 20.02 -21.64 3.05
C GLY A 36 19.38 -23.04 3.06
N VAL A 37 18.11 -23.16 3.47
CA VAL A 37 17.14 -24.06 2.79
C VAL A 37 15.82 -23.29 2.64
N GLY A 38 15.25 -23.29 1.43
CA GLY A 38 14.22 -22.31 1.04
C GLY A 38 12.78 -22.61 1.49
N THR A 39 12.11 -21.56 1.97
CA THR A 39 10.64 -21.35 1.96
C THR A 39 10.36 -19.85 1.79
N GLU A 40 9.28 -19.49 1.12
CA GLU A 40 8.93 -18.09 0.75
C GLU A 40 8.38 -17.29 1.95
N ALA A 41 9.29 -16.89 2.86
CA ALA A 41 8.93 -16.12 4.05
C ALA A 41 8.36 -14.72 3.70
N THR A 42 7.30 -14.32 4.41
CA THR A 42 6.66 -13.01 4.21
C THR A 42 7.67 -11.87 4.40
N PRO A 43 7.85 -10.93 3.44
CA PRO A 43 8.81 -9.83 3.58
C PRO A 43 8.55 -8.97 4.82
N VAL A 44 9.60 -8.72 5.61
CA VAL A 44 9.51 -7.90 6.83
C VAL A 44 9.27 -6.43 6.45
N PRO A 45 8.21 -5.77 6.95
CA PRO A 45 7.94 -4.36 6.66
C PRO A 45 9.04 -3.42 7.17
N ALA A 46 9.29 -2.32 6.44
CA ALA A 46 10.31 -1.33 6.76
C ALA A 46 10.10 -0.63 8.12
N ASP A 47 8.84 -0.44 8.54
CA ASP A 47 8.49 -0.25 9.94
C ASP A 47 7.82 -1.52 10.49
N PRO A 48 8.53 -2.31 11.33
CA PRO A 48 7.92 -3.42 12.05
C PRO A 48 6.74 -2.99 12.92
N ARG A 49 6.72 -1.78 13.50
CA ARG A 49 5.68 -1.38 14.44
C ARG A 49 4.33 -1.13 13.77
N ALA A 50 4.32 -0.71 12.49
CA ALA A 50 3.13 -0.66 11.64
C ALA A 50 2.59 -2.05 11.26
N SER A 51 3.38 -3.14 11.40
CA SER A 51 2.91 -4.49 11.07
C SER A 51 1.87 -5.05 12.05
N ILE A 52 1.65 -4.38 13.19
CA ILE A 52 0.72 -4.78 14.25
C ILE A 52 -0.21 -3.63 14.68
N SER A 53 -1.44 -3.99 15.00
CA SER A 53 -2.42 -3.03 15.53
C SER A 53 -2.02 -2.47 16.89
N GLN A 54 -2.44 -1.23 17.21
CA GLN A 54 -2.29 -0.69 18.56
C GLN A 54 -2.92 -1.60 19.62
N ALA A 55 -4.16 -2.06 19.37
CA ALA A 55 -4.87 -2.93 20.29
C ALA A 55 -4.13 -4.25 20.58
N GLY A 56 -3.43 -4.80 19.58
CA GLY A 56 -2.64 -6.00 19.71
C GLY A 56 -1.29 -5.78 20.40
N TYR A 57 -0.66 -4.62 20.17
CA TYR A 57 0.49 -4.18 20.96
C TYR A 57 0.12 -4.04 22.45
N ASP A 58 -1.00 -3.36 22.76
CA ASP A 58 -1.48 -3.20 24.14
C ASP A 58 -1.80 -4.55 24.81
N PHE A 59 -2.36 -5.50 24.05
CA PHE A 59 -2.63 -6.87 24.48
C PHE A 59 -1.34 -7.64 24.82
N VAL A 60 -0.32 -7.60 23.94
CA VAL A 60 1.00 -8.20 24.20
C VAL A 60 1.64 -7.56 25.44
N VAL A 61 1.61 -6.23 25.54
CA VAL A 61 2.18 -5.51 26.68
C VAL A 61 1.47 -5.88 28.00
N ARG A 62 0.13 -6.00 28.02
CA ARG A 62 -0.60 -6.50 29.21
C ARG A 62 -0.14 -7.91 29.59
N TRP A 63 -0.09 -8.86 28.66
CA TRP A 63 0.26 -10.24 28.98
C TRP A 63 1.72 -10.44 29.44
N GLU A 64 2.62 -9.53 29.08
CA GLU A 64 4.06 -9.65 29.37
C GLU A 64 4.56 -8.71 30.49
N THR A 65 3.71 -7.81 31.00
CA THR A 65 4.05 -6.89 32.12
C THR A 65 2.92 -6.62 33.11
N GLY A 66 1.70 -7.07 32.85
CA GLY A 66 0.46 -6.56 33.46
C GLY A 66 0.08 -5.15 33.00
N GLY A 67 0.82 -4.55 32.07
CA GLY A 67 0.66 -3.15 31.68
C GLY A 67 1.16 -2.20 32.77
N LYS A 68 1.26 -0.91 32.42
CA LYS A 68 1.93 0.12 33.23
C LYS A 68 1.50 0.12 34.71
N ALA A 69 0.19 0.12 34.97
CA ALA A 69 -0.35 0.21 36.34
C ALA A 69 0.08 -0.96 37.24
N TYR A 70 0.04 -2.20 36.75
CA TYR A 70 0.51 -3.38 37.51
C TYR A 70 2.03 -3.39 37.64
N TYR A 71 2.74 -3.02 36.57
CA TYR A 71 4.19 -2.97 36.55
C TYR A 71 4.74 -1.96 37.58
N GLU A 72 4.10 -0.80 37.74
CA GLU A 72 4.51 0.24 38.67
C GLU A 72 4.03 -0.01 40.11
N SER A 73 2.85 -0.59 40.32
CA SER A 73 2.27 -0.77 41.68
C SER A 73 2.59 -2.12 42.34
N VAL A 74 2.62 -3.21 41.57
CA VAL A 74 2.78 -4.59 42.08
C VAL A 74 4.18 -5.14 41.80
N ILE A 75 4.63 -5.14 40.53
CA ILE A 75 6.02 -5.52 40.19
C ILE A 75 7.00 -4.46 40.72
N ARG A 76 6.59 -3.18 40.73
CA ARG A 76 7.38 -2.01 41.14
C ARG A 76 8.72 -1.89 40.41
N GLY A 77 8.76 -2.33 39.15
CA GLY A 77 9.99 -2.38 38.35
C GLY A 77 11.06 -3.37 38.80
N ARG A 78 10.77 -4.25 39.76
CA ARG A 78 11.78 -5.10 40.41
C ARG A 78 12.10 -6.36 39.58
N PRO A 79 13.32 -6.92 39.70
CA PRO A 79 13.63 -8.25 39.22
C PRO A 79 12.75 -9.31 39.92
N VAL A 80 12.18 -10.23 39.14
CA VAL A 80 11.30 -11.30 39.62
C VAL A 80 11.79 -12.68 39.16
N TRP A 81 11.34 -13.74 39.82
CA TRP A 81 11.46 -15.11 39.32
C TRP A 81 10.05 -15.66 39.07
N PRO A 82 9.61 -15.80 37.81
CA PRO A 82 8.24 -16.21 37.50
C PRO A 82 7.89 -17.65 37.91
N GLY A 83 8.86 -18.58 37.94
CA GLY A 83 8.63 -19.98 38.31
C GLY A 83 9.25 -20.99 37.34
N TYR A 84 8.68 -22.20 37.33
CA TYR A 84 8.97 -23.31 36.40
C TYR A 84 10.44 -23.50 36.03
N SER A 85 10.85 -23.04 34.84
CA SER A 85 12.20 -23.18 34.27
C SER A 85 12.97 -21.85 34.19
N SER A 86 12.30 -20.73 34.49
CA SER A 86 12.75 -19.37 34.25
C SER A 86 13.97 -18.99 35.10
N GLY A 87 14.72 -18.00 34.64
CA GLY A 87 15.74 -17.30 35.42
C GLY A 87 15.19 -16.04 36.09
N ILE A 88 16.11 -15.13 36.43
CA ILE A 88 15.74 -13.80 36.95
C ILE A 88 15.26 -12.94 35.77
N THR A 89 14.06 -12.41 35.89
CA THR A 89 13.36 -11.69 34.82
C THR A 89 13.19 -10.21 35.17
N ILE A 90 13.48 -9.33 34.20
CA ILE A 90 13.39 -7.87 34.30
C ILE A 90 12.59 -7.27 33.14
N GLY A 91 12.18 -5.99 33.25
CA GLY A 91 11.56 -5.26 32.14
C GLY A 91 10.29 -5.93 31.56
N CYS A 92 10.12 -5.85 30.24
CA CYS A 92 9.06 -6.55 29.50
C CYS A 92 9.36 -8.04 29.32
N GLY A 93 9.49 -8.73 30.46
CA GLY A 93 9.75 -10.16 30.54
C GLY A 93 11.06 -10.56 29.85
N PHE A 94 12.16 -9.86 30.11
CA PHE A 94 13.51 -10.22 29.67
C PHE A 94 14.11 -11.18 30.70
N ASP A 95 14.23 -12.48 30.36
CA ASP A 95 14.73 -13.50 31.28
C ASP A 95 16.25 -13.65 31.13
N LEU A 96 16.99 -13.15 32.13
CA LEU A 96 18.45 -13.18 32.19
C LEU A 96 18.98 -14.62 32.17
N GLY A 97 18.18 -15.59 32.61
CA GLY A 97 18.53 -17.00 32.55
C GLY A 97 18.78 -17.49 31.13
N TYR A 98 18.18 -16.89 30.10
CA TYR A 98 18.23 -17.39 28.72
C TYR A 98 19.14 -16.62 27.77
N HIS A 99 19.45 -15.36 28.05
CA HIS A 99 20.34 -14.54 27.21
C HIS A 99 21.83 -14.72 27.53
N THR A 100 22.69 -14.17 26.67
CA THR A 100 24.15 -14.10 26.86
C THR A 100 24.60 -12.76 27.50
N PRO A 101 25.82 -12.69 28.07
CA PRO A 101 26.39 -11.42 28.55
C PRO A 101 26.51 -10.35 27.47
N ALA A 102 26.75 -10.74 26.21
CA ALA A 102 26.86 -9.82 25.08
C ALA A 102 25.52 -9.15 24.75
N GLU A 103 24.45 -9.94 24.64
CA GLU A 103 23.09 -9.40 24.42
C GLU A 103 22.61 -8.55 25.59
N PHE A 104 22.88 -8.97 26.84
CA PHE A 104 22.55 -8.17 28.00
C PHE A 104 23.27 -6.82 27.98
N SER A 105 24.55 -6.81 27.60
CA SER A 105 25.32 -5.57 27.43
C SER A 105 24.71 -4.67 26.35
N GLN A 106 24.48 -5.21 25.15
CA GLN A 106 23.87 -4.48 24.03
C GLN A 106 22.49 -3.89 24.37
N GLN A 107 21.67 -4.60 25.15
CA GLN A 107 20.28 -4.21 25.41
C GLN A 107 20.08 -3.40 26.70
N TRP A 108 20.98 -3.52 27.69
CA TRP A 108 20.79 -2.94 29.04
C TRP A 108 21.93 -2.06 29.56
N GLN A 109 23.14 -2.11 28.99
CA GLN A 109 24.30 -1.37 29.54
C GLN A 109 24.12 0.16 29.49
N SER A 110 23.44 0.68 28.47
CA SER A 110 23.11 2.10 28.34
C SER A 110 21.82 2.52 29.07
N ARG A 111 21.14 1.57 29.73
CA ARG A 111 19.80 1.73 30.31
C ARG A 111 19.72 1.59 31.83
N LEU A 112 20.77 1.05 32.45
CA LEU A 112 20.83 0.77 33.89
C LEU A 112 22.09 1.37 34.51
N PRO A 113 22.06 1.77 35.79
CA PRO A 113 23.27 2.12 36.54
C PRO A 113 24.28 0.97 36.52
N ALA A 114 25.57 1.28 36.37
CA ALA A 114 26.63 0.27 36.19
C ALA A 114 26.69 -0.76 37.33
N THR A 115 26.38 -0.36 38.57
CA THR A 115 26.30 -1.23 39.76
C THR A 115 25.13 -2.21 39.71
N GLU A 116 23.96 -1.76 39.23
CA GLU A 116 22.77 -2.61 39.04
C GLU A 116 22.98 -3.57 37.87
N PHE A 117 23.50 -3.06 36.76
CA PHE A 117 23.89 -3.86 35.59
C PHE A 117 24.85 -5.00 35.97
N GLN A 118 25.91 -4.71 36.73
CA GLN A 118 26.88 -5.73 37.19
C GLN A 118 26.24 -6.79 38.09
N ARG A 119 25.29 -6.42 38.95
CA ARG A 119 24.57 -7.36 39.83
C ARG A 119 23.61 -8.26 39.06
N LEU A 120 22.87 -7.70 38.09
CA LEU A 120 22.01 -8.47 37.20
C LEU A 120 22.81 -9.41 36.29
N ALA A 121 23.99 -8.98 35.81
CA ALA A 121 24.86 -9.78 34.97
C ALA A 121 25.31 -11.10 35.64
N GLN A 122 25.42 -11.14 36.98
CA GLN A 122 25.74 -12.36 37.74
C GLN A 122 24.62 -13.43 37.72
N THR A 123 23.43 -13.07 37.23
CA THR A 123 22.28 -13.98 37.09
C THR A 123 22.09 -14.51 35.66
N ILE A 124 22.97 -14.11 34.73
CA ILE A 124 22.89 -14.54 33.33
C ILE A 124 23.15 -16.05 33.21
N GLY A 125 22.36 -16.74 32.37
CA GLY A 125 22.45 -18.19 32.18
C GLY A 125 21.83 -19.03 33.31
N PHE A 126 21.40 -18.41 34.42
CA PHE A 126 20.80 -19.13 35.55
C PHE A 126 19.31 -19.46 35.29
N LYS A 127 19.00 -20.76 35.14
CA LYS A 127 17.65 -21.29 34.86
C LYS A 127 17.23 -22.30 35.92
N THR A 128 15.96 -22.32 36.36
CA THR A 128 15.45 -23.32 37.33
C THR A 128 15.07 -24.67 36.70
N VAL A 129 15.90 -25.15 35.77
CA VAL A 129 15.77 -26.45 35.09
C VAL A 129 16.51 -27.58 35.82
N ALA A 130 16.22 -28.84 35.48
CA ALA A 130 16.97 -30.01 35.95
C ALA A 130 18.44 -30.03 35.47
N PRO A 131 19.35 -30.81 36.09
CA PRO A 131 19.21 -31.45 37.40
C PRO A 131 19.20 -30.42 38.55
N ASN A 132 18.98 -30.87 39.79
CA ASN A 132 19.05 -30.06 41.02
C ASN A 132 18.09 -28.86 41.03
N ARG A 133 16.86 -29.05 40.53
CA ARG A 133 15.86 -27.97 40.40
C ARG A 133 15.52 -27.30 41.72
N ASP A 134 15.34 -28.05 42.82
CA ASP A 134 14.85 -27.46 44.07
C ASP A 134 15.89 -26.56 44.74
N ALA A 135 17.17 -26.93 44.67
CA ALA A 135 18.28 -26.06 45.07
C ALA A 135 18.35 -24.78 44.20
N LYS A 136 18.06 -24.89 42.89
CA LYS A 136 17.94 -23.73 42.00
C LYS A 136 16.72 -22.86 42.36
N VAL A 137 15.58 -23.44 42.75
CA VAL A 137 14.40 -22.68 43.23
C VAL A 137 14.72 -21.89 44.51
N VAL A 138 15.46 -22.49 45.45
CA VAL A 138 15.94 -21.77 46.64
C VAL A 138 16.89 -20.62 46.25
N LYS A 139 17.87 -20.88 45.37
CA LYS A 139 18.79 -19.84 44.87
C LYS A 139 18.05 -18.72 44.12
N ALA A 140 17.02 -19.03 43.34
CA ALA A 140 16.22 -18.03 42.62
C ALA A 140 15.51 -17.07 43.60
N ARG A 141 14.92 -17.60 44.68
CA ARG A 141 14.30 -16.79 45.75
C ARG A 141 15.33 -15.91 46.47
N GLN A 142 16.52 -16.44 46.75
CA GLN A 142 17.62 -15.68 47.34
C GLN A 142 18.10 -14.56 46.41
N LEU A 143 18.23 -14.83 45.11
CA LEU A 143 18.61 -13.83 44.11
C LEU A 143 17.58 -12.70 44.03
N VAL A 144 16.27 -13.01 43.92
CA VAL A 144 15.20 -11.99 43.92
C VAL A 144 15.26 -11.13 45.19
N ALA A 145 15.46 -11.72 46.37
CA ALA A 145 15.62 -10.94 47.60
C ALA A 145 16.85 -10.01 47.54
N SER A 146 18.01 -10.52 47.09
CA SER A 146 19.27 -9.77 46.96
C SER A 146 19.32 -8.71 45.85
N LEU A 147 18.28 -8.63 45.02
CA LEU A 147 18.12 -7.69 43.91
C LEU A 147 16.86 -6.82 44.06
N SER A 148 16.17 -6.91 45.21
CA SER A 148 14.86 -6.29 45.44
C SER A 148 14.88 -4.76 45.61
N ASP A 149 16.06 -4.16 45.66
CA ASP A 149 16.36 -2.73 45.60
C ASP A 149 16.50 -2.20 44.16
N ILE A 150 16.89 -3.07 43.21
CA ILE A 150 17.02 -2.70 41.78
C ILE A 150 15.63 -2.38 41.21
N THR A 151 15.53 -1.25 40.50
CA THR A 151 14.25 -0.73 40.01
C THR A 151 14.36 -0.32 38.54
N VAL A 152 13.94 -1.20 37.64
CA VAL A 152 13.78 -0.90 36.21
C VAL A 152 12.49 -0.11 36.03
N SER A 153 12.57 1.18 35.68
CA SER A 153 11.38 2.00 35.49
C SER A 153 10.55 1.56 34.28
N TRP A 154 9.25 1.86 34.26
CA TRP A 154 8.39 1.55 33.10
C TRP A 154 8.95 2.13 31.79
N ALA A 155 9.48 3.34 31.83
CA ALA A 155 10.08 3.98 30.66
C ALA A 155 11.28 3.19 30.12
N VAL A 156 12.17 2.70 31.00
CA VAL A 156 13.31 1.86 30.59
C VAL A 156 12.85 0.49 30.10
N ALA A 157 11.87 -0.12 30.77
CA ALA A 157 11.32 -1.43 30.40
C ALA A 157 10.69 -1.40 29.00
N ILE A 158 9.84 -0.40 28.73
CA ILE A 158 9.13 -0.28 27.45
C ILE A 158 10.07 0.20 26.33
N GLU A 159 11.07 1.04 26.61
CA GLU A 159 12.08 1.41 25.61
C GLU A 159 12.93 0.22 25.16
N GLN A 160 13.35 -0.66 26.09
CA GLN A 160 14.05 -1.89 25.73
C GLN A 160 13.15 -2.83 24.92
N PHE A 161 11.85 -2.88 25.24
CA PHE A 161 10.88 -3.64 24.46
C PHE A 161 10.76 -3.12 23.03
N ASP A 162 10.41 -1.84 22.85
CA ASP A 162 10.14 -1.23 21.56
C ASP A 162 11.37 -1.16 20.65
N LYS A 163 12.55 -0.86 21.20
CA LYS A 163 13.77 -0.65 20.38
C LYS A 163 14.58 -1.91 20.11
N ALA A 164 14.38 -3.00 20.86
CA ALA A 164 15.16 -4.23 20.69
C ALA A 164 14.29 -5.49 20.54
N LYS A 165 13.44 -5.78 21.52
CA LYS A 165 12.75 -7.08 21.62
C LYS A 165 11.57 -7.20 20.65
N LEU A 166 10.73 -6.17 20.53
CA LEU A 166 9.57 -6.17 19.64
C LEU A 166 9.96 -6.28 18.15
N PRO A 167 10.93 -5.53 17.61
CA PRO A 167 11.40 -5.71 16.23
C PRO A 167 12.01 -7.09 15.97
N ARG A 168 12.64 -7.72 16.97
CA ARG A 168 13.16 -9.10 16.85
C ARG A 168 12.03 -10.12 16.76
N LEU A 169 11.01 -10.00 17.62
CA LEU A 169 9.85 -10.90 17.61
C LEU A 169 9.01 -10.75 16.33
N ILE A 170 8.88 -9.54 15.78
CA ILE A 170 8.17 -9.31 14.52
C ILE A 170 8.96 -9.93 13.34
N ARG A 171 10.29 -9.77 13.31
CA ARG A 171 11.13 -10.50 12.34
C ARG A 171 10.96 -12.02 12.45
N GLN A 172 10.95 -12.56 13.67
CA GLN A 172 10.78 -14.00 13.92
C GLN A 172 9.40 -14.53 13.53
N LEU A 173 8.35 -13.72 13.67
CA LEU A 173 7.02 -14.04 13.17
C LEU A 173 7.02 -14.09 11.63
N PHE A 174 7.52 -13.04 10.98
CA PHE A 174 7.55 -12.92 9.51
C PHE A 174 8.46 -13.95 8.83
N SER A 175 9.55 -14.37 9.48
CA SER A 175 10.43 -15.43 8.98
C SER A 175 9.87 -16.85 9.15
N ALA A 176 8.77 -17.04 9.88
CA ALA A 176 8.31 -18.36 10.30
C ALA A 176 6.86 -18.69 9.89
N LEU A 177 6.15 -17.76 9.24
CA LEU A 177 4.83 -17.98 8.65
C LEU A 177 4.68 -17.24 7.31
N ASP A 178 4.10 -17.97 6.37
CA ASP A 178 3.71 -17.50 5.04
C ASP A 178 2.44 -16.61 5.14
N ASN A 179 2.12 -15.77 4.14
CA ASN A 179 0.87 -14.98 4.03
C ASN A 179 0.49 -14.08 5.24
N LEU A 180 1.45 -13.61 6.05
CA LEU A 180 1.14 -12.78 7.24
C LEU A 180 0.62 -11.37 6.88
N ASP A 181 1.02 -10.85 5.73
CA ASP A 181 0.59 -9.60 5.14
C ASP A 181 -0.92 -9.57 4.83
N ARG A 182 -1.47 -10.69 4.33
CA ARG A 182 -2.90 -10.89 4.00
C ARG A 182 -3.84 -10.89 5.22
N LEU A 183 -3.29 -10.91 6.44
CA LEU A 183 -4.04 -10.81 7.68
C LEU A 183 -4.13 -9.37 8.17
N HIS A 184 -5.31 -8.94 8.64
CA HIS A 184 -5.49 -7.69 9.37
C HIS A 184 -4.49 -7.56 10.55
N PRO A 185 -3.96 -6.35 10.87
CA PRO A 185 -2.96 -6.19 11.94
C PRO A 185 -3.40 -6.65 13.34
N HIS A 186 -4.69 -6.87 13.61
CA HIS A 186 -5.15 -7.60 14.82
C HIS A 186 -4.74 -9.08 14.79
N SER A 187 -5.03 -9.80 13.70
CA SER A 187 -4.70 -11.22 13.53
C SER A 187 -3.19 -11.47 13.53
N ARG A 188 -2.40 -10.59 12.88
CA ARG A 188 -0.94 -10.57 13.03
C ARG A 188 -0.48 -10.40 14.48
N SER A 189 -1.17 -9.57 15.27
CA SER A 189 -0.83 -9.36 16.68
C SER A 189 -1.14 -10.57 17.57
N ALA A 190 -2.20 -11.32 17.27
CA ALA A 190 -2.49 -12.58 17.97
C ALA A 190 -1.38 -13.62 17.72
N LEU A 191 -0.93 -13.77 16.47
CA LEU A 191 0.21 -14.63 16.13
C LEU A 191 1.53 -14.12 16.73
N LEU A 192 1.73 -12.80 16.82
CA LEU A 192 2.88 -12.23 17.53
C LEU A 192 2.88 -12.59 19.02
N SER A 193 1.73 -12.53 19.69
CA SER A 193 1.58 -12.94 21.09
C SER A 193 1.85 -14.44 21.28
N LEU A 194 1.43 -15.28 20.32
CA LEU A 194 1.76 -16.70 20.29
C LEU A 194 3.29 -16.93 20.17
N VAL A 195 3.96 -16.24 19.24
CA VAL A 195 5.42 -16.30 19.05
C VAL A 195 6.18 -15.79 20.28
N PHE A 196 5.68 -14.74 20.95
CA PHE A 196 6.25 -14.24 22.21
C PHE A 196 6.21 -15.34 23.30
N ASN A 197 5.07 -16.03 23.43
CA ASN A 197 4.84 -17.02 24.46
C ASN A 197 5.50 -18.38 24.20
N ARG A 198 5.61 -18.80 22.93
CA ARG A 198 6.03 -20.16 22.53
C ARG A 198 7.30 -20.22 21.67
N GLY A 199 7.82 -19.08 21.21
CA GLY A 199 8.82 -18.99 20.14
C GLY A 199 8.21 -19.26 18.75
N PRO A 200 9.00 -19.14 17.67
CA PRO A 200 8.56 -19.41 16.29
C PRO A 200 8.50 -20.93 15.98
N ALA A 201 7.98 -21.74 16.90
CA ALA A 201 8.03 -23.21 16.90
C ALA A 201 7.07 -23.90 15.89
N PHE A 202 6.82 -23.28 14.74
CA PHE A 202 5.84 -23.68 13.74
C PHE A 202 6.18 -24.97 12.97
N THR A 203 7.44 -25.41 13.01
CA THR A 203 7.94 -26.66 12.38
C THR A 203 8.34 -27.74 13.40
N ALA A 204 8.38 -27.42 14.70
CA ALA A 204 8.84 -28.35 15.74
C ALA A 204 7.90 -29.56 15.86
N SER A 205 8.45 -30.77 16.01
CA SER A 205 7.74 -32.05 15.85
C SER A 205 6.96 -32.55 17.08
N ASP A 206 7.33 -32.12 18.29
CA ASP A 206 6.67 -32.47 19.57
C ASP A 206 5.14 -32.21 19.51
N ASP A 207 4.33 -33.07 20.12
CA ASP A 207 2.87 -32.91 20.15
C ASP A 207 2.43 -31.58 20.76
N ARG A 208 3.20 -30.98 21.68
CA ARG A 208 2.93 -29.63 22.24
C ARG A 208 2.92 -28.51 21.20
N TYR A 209 3.44 -28.75 19.99
CA TYR A 209 3.44 -27.81 18.87
C TYR A 209 2.52 -28.24 17.72
N ARG A 210 1.68 -29.28 17.90
CA ARG A 210 0.77 -29.80 16.88
C ARG A 210 -0.14 -28.73 16.28
N GLU A 211 -0.80 -27.96 17.13
CA GLU A 211 -1.66 -26.84 16.73
C GLU A 211 -0.86 -25.70 16.06
N MET A 212 0.42 -25.51 16.42
CA MET A 212 1.28 -24.55 15.72
C MET A 212 1.64 -25.04 14.31
N ARG A 213 1.94 -26.34 14.13
CA ARG A 213 2.11 -26.95 12.79
C ARG A 213 0.83 -26.84 11.96
N ALA A 214 -0.35 -26.98 12.59
CA ALA A 214 -1.63 -26.78 11.93
C ALA A 214 -1.82 -25.32 11.49
N ILE A 215 -1.55 -24.33 12.35
CA ILE A 215 -1.54 -22.90 12.00
C ILE A 215 -0.57 -22.63 10.85
N ALA A 216 0.64 -23.20 10.86
CA ALA A 216 1.61 -23.03 9.78
C ALA A 216 1.08 -23.54 8.44
N LYS A 217 0.40 -24.70 8.42
CA LYS A 217 -0.27 -25.21 7.21
C LYS A 217 -1.41 -24.28 6.75
N LEU A 218 -2.25 -23.80 7.66
CA LEU A 218 -3.35 -22.89 7.35
C LEU A 218 -2.85 -21.53 6.82
N MET A 219 -1.75 -21.02 7.38
CA MET A 219 -1.08 -19.81 6.89
C MET A 219 -0.48 -20.01 5.50
N ARG A 220 0.11 -21.17 5.20
CA ARG A 220 0.60 -21.50 3.85
C ARG A 220 -0.51 -21.55 2.81
N GLN A 221 -1.68 -22.09 3.18
CA GLN A 221 -2.85 -22.11 2.31
C GLN A 221 -3.36 -20.68 2.03
N GLY A 222 -3.25 -19.77 3.00
CA GLY A 222 -3.37 -18.32 2.80
C GLY A 222 -4.78 -17.80 2.49
N ASP A 223 -5.74 -18.70 2.26
CA ASP A 223 -7.12 -18.37 1.92
C ASP A 223 -7.98 -18.05 3.16
N ALA A 224 -9.13 -17.39 2.92
CA ALA A 224 -10.03 -16.96 3.98
C ALA A 224 -10.67 -18.12 4.78
N VAL A 225 -10.85 -19.31 4.18
CA VAL A 225 -11.38 -20.50 4.87
C VAL A 225 -10.31 -21.08 5.80
N SER A 226 -9.06 -21.15 5.35
CA SER A 226 -7.91 -21.58 6.16
C SER A 226 -7.65 -20.61 7.31
N PHE A 227 -7.65 -19.30 7.06
CA PHE A 227 -7.49 -18.29 8.12
C PHE A 227 -8.61 -18.37 9.18
N ARG A 228 -9.87 -18.59 8.78
CA ARG A 228 -11.01 -18.76 9.71
C ARG A 228 -10.86 -19.97 10.64
N ARG A 229 -9.95 -20.91 10.37
CA ARG A 229 -9.65 -22.06 11.24
C ARG A 229 -8.55 -21.80 12.28
N ILE A 230 -7.69 -20.80 12.09
CA ILE A 230 -6.59 -20.48 13.03
C ILE A 230 -7.08 -20.20 14.47
N PRO A 231 -8.21 -19.50 14.70
CA PRO A 231 -8.80 -19.36 16.03
C PRO A 231 -9.21 -20.67 16.71
N VAL A 232 -9.48 -21.74 15.93
CA VAL A 232 -9.78 -23.08 16.48
C VAL A 232 -8.49 -23.74 16.96
N GLU A 233 -7.41 -23.69 16.17
CA GLU A 233 -6.10 -24.21 16.57
C GLU A 233 -5.53 -23.46 17.79
N LEU A 234 -5.67 -22.13 17.85
CA LEU A 234 -5.32 -21.32 19.02
C LEU A 234 -6.06 -21.79 20.29
N ARG A 235 -7.37 -22.10 20.20
CA ARG A 235 -8.14 -22.65 21.31
C ARG A 235 -7.80 -24.11 21.62
N ALA A 236 -7.48 -24.93 20.62
CA ALA A 236 -7.10 -26.33 20.83
C ALA A 236 -5.83 -26.48 21.68
N MET A 237 -4.94 -25.48 21.69
CA MET A 237 -3.76 -25.44 22.58
C MET A 237 -4.11 -25.39 24.08
N LYS A 238 -5.33 -25.02 24.48
CA LYS A 238 -5.75 -25.00 25.91
C LYS A 238 -5.54 -26.35 26.60
N ARG A 239 -5.64 -27.46 25.86
CA ARG A 239 -5.35 -28.83 26.32
C ARG A 239 -3.98 -29.02 26.99
N ILE A 240 -3.00 -28.16 26.69
CA ILE A 240 -1.60 -28.28 27.17
C ILE A 240 -1.49 -27.88 28.65
N TRP A 241 -2.37 -27.00 29.14
CA TRP A 241 -2.36 -26.46 30.51
C TRP A 241 -3.71 -26.61 31.24
N GLY A 242 -4.78 -26.95 30.53
CA GLY A 242 -6.15 -27.05 31.05
C GLY A 242 -6.94 -25.74 30.90
N GLU A 243 -8.26 -25.86 30.66
CA GLU A 243 -9.18 -24.75 30.39
C GLU A 243 -9.22 -23.66 31.47
N GLN A 244 -8.81 -23.97 32.71
CA GLN A 244 -8.83 -23.04 33.85
C GLN A 244 -7.51 -22.28 34.06
N SER A 245 -6.49 -22.52 33.23
CA SER A 245 -5.19 -21.84 33.32
C SER A 245 -5.22 -20.44 32.70
N SER A 246 -4.38 -19.54 33.22
CA SER A 246 -4.13 -18.22 32.61
C SER A 246 -3.64 -18.30 31.15
N LEU A 247 -2.92 -19.35 30.76
CA LEU A 247 -2.56 -19.57 29.36
C LEU A 247 -3.76 -20.01 28.51
N ALA A 248 -4.76 -20.67 29.07
CA ALA A 248 -6.01 -20.93 28.35
C ALA A 248 -6.82 -19.65 28.15
N GLU A 249 -6.84 -18.74 29.13
CA GLU A 249 -7.41 -17.38 28.97
C GLU A 249 -6.62 -16.56 27.93
N ARG A 250 -5.29 -16.63 27.93
CA ARG A 250 -4.44 -15.99 26.91
C ARG A 250 -4.72 -16.52 25.50
N ARG A 251 -4.79 -17.85 25.33
CA ARG A 251 -5.15 -18.49 24.05
C ARG A 251 -6.55 -18.10 23.58
N GLU A 252 -7.51 -17.95 24.51
CA GLU A 252 -8.84 -17.43 24.20
C GLU A 252 -8.80 -15.97 23.75
N GLY A 253 -8.06 -15.10 24.47
CA GLY A 253 -7.87 -13.70 24.08
C GLY A 253 -7.15 -13.52 22.74
N GLU A 254 -6.19 -14.39 22.42
CA GLU A 254 -5.52 -14.44 21.11
C GLU A 254 -6.47 -14.92 20.01
N ALA A 255 -7.28 -15.97 20.26
CA ALA A 255 -8.31 -16.42 19.33
C ALA A 255 -9.38 -15.35 19.08
N GLN A 256 -9.76 -14.58 20.11
CA GLN A 256 -10.68 -13.44 19.99
C GLN A 256 -10.05 -12.22 19.31
N LEU A 257 -8.75 -11.97 19.50
CA LEU A 257 -8.00 -10.93 18.78
C LEU A 257 -7.83 -11.28 17.30
N PHE A 258 -7.63 -12.56 16.98
CA PHE A 258 -7.60 -13.06 15.60
C PHE A 258 -9.00 -13.05 14.96
N LEU A 259 -10.03 -13.49 15.69
CA LEU A 259 -11.42 -13.37 15.22
C LEU A 259 -11.82 -11.91 15.01
N ALA A 260 -11.49 -11.00 15.93
CA ALA A 260 -11.72 -9.57 15.72
C ALA A 260 -10.94 -9.03 14.52
N GLY A 261 -9.76 -9.56 14.21
CA GLY A 261 -9.06 -9.24 12.98
C GLY A 261 -9.79 -9.74 11.72
N LEU A 262 -10.31 -10.95 11.75
CA LEU A 262 -11.16 -11.50 10.68
C LEU A 262 -12.56 -10.86 10.62
N GLU A 263 -13.08 -10.31 11.71
CA GLU A 263 -14.36 -9.61 11.80
C GLU A 263 -14.22 -8.18 11.30
N GLU A 264 -13.16 -7.44 11.64
CA GLU A 264 -12.87 -6.14 11.04
C GLU A 264 -12.56 -6.30 9.54
N GLN A 265 -11.77 -7.31 9.17
CA GLN A 265 -11.51 -7.67 7.77
C GLN A 265 -12.81 -8.04 7.04
N ARG A 266 -13.66 -8.90 7.60
CA ARG A 266 -14.97 -9.23 7.04
C ARG A 266 -15.97 -8.07 7.07
N LEU A 267 -15.87 -7.13 8.00
CA LEU A 267 -16.73 -5.96 8.04
C LEU A 267 -16.33 -4.98 6.94
N LEU A 268 -15.03 -4.85 6.67
CA LEU A 268 -14.51 -4.17 5.48
C LEU A 268 -14.99 -4.87 4.19
N GLU A 269 -14.93 -6.21 4.11
CA GLU A 269 -15.41 -7.04 2.97
C GLU A 269 -16.95 -7.07 2.80
N SER A 270 -17.74 -6.84 3.87
CA SER A 270 -19.21 -7.01 3.84
C SER A 270 -20.01 -5.71 3.90
N LEU A 271 -19.34 -4.58 4.20
CA LEU A 271 -19.80 -3.25 3.81
C LEU A 271 -19.56 -2.97 2.31
N THR A 272 -19.00 -3.93 1.57
CA THR A 272 -18.67 -3.86 0.13
C THR A 272 -19.28 -4.99 -0.72
N ALA A 273 -20.45 -5.52 -0.36
CA ALA A 273 -21.18 -6.53 -1.16
C ALA A 273 -22.61 -6.07 -1.56
N PRO A 274 -23.12 -6.38 -2.77
CA PRO A 274 -24.44 -5.93 -3.25
C PRO A 274 -25.53 -7.02 -3.17
N VAL A 275 -26.76 -6.68 -3.56
CA VAL A 275 -27.91 -7.59 -3.70
C VAL A 275 -28.58 -7.35 -5.07
N GLU A 276 -28.92 -8.40 -5.80
CA GLU A 276 -29.30 -8.35 -7.22
C GLU A 276 -30.80 -8.68 -7.49
N THR A 277 -31.33 -8.11 -8.58
CA THR A 277 -32.54 -8.57 -9.30
C THR A 277 -32.44 -8.22 -10.80
N GLU A 278 -33.05 -9.04 -11.68
CA GLU A 278 -32.77 -9.10 -13.13
C GLU A 278 -33.75 -8.32 -14.05
N ALA A 279 -33.32 -7.96 -15.28
CA ALA A 279 -34.18 -7.67 -16.46
C ALA A 279 -33.39 -7.62 -17.81
N ALA A 280 -34.08 -7.81 -18.94
CA ALA A 280 -33.59 -7.69 -20.35
C ALA A 280 -34.62 -6.87 -21.20
N GLU A 281 -34.55 -6.60 -22.52
CA GLU A 281 -33.77 -7.01 -23.73
C GLU A 281 -33.91 -5.82 -24.76
N MET A 282 -33.48 -5.71 -26.04
CA MET A 282 -32.81 -6.51 -27.10
C MET A 282 -32.16 -5.52 -28.14
N GLU A 283 -31.33 -5.99 -29.08
CA GLU A 283 -30.63 -5.17 -30.12
C GLU A 283 -31.36 -4.99 -31.49
N LEU A 284 -30.77 -4.12 -32.36
CA LEU A 284 -30.42 -4.27 -33.80
C LEU A 284 -30.72 -3.00 -34.68
N PRO A 285 -30.06 -2.73 -35.84
CA PRO A 285 -28.61 -2.47 -36.04
C PRO A 285 -28.27 -1.35 -37.09
N GLY A 286 -27.03 -0.78 -37.15
CA GLY A 286 -26.57 -0.13 -38.42
C GLY A 286 -25.44 0.94 -38.50
N ARG A 287 -24.16 0.51 -38.48
CA ARG A 287 -22.97 1.11 -39.15
C ARG A 287 -22.54 2.60 -38.94
N ALA A 288 -21.53 2.75 -38.08
CA ALA A 288 -20.19 3.31 -38.36
C ALA A 288 -19.99 4.79 -38.80
N GLY A 289 -19.58 5.61 -37.83
CA GLY A 289 -18.77 6.84 -37.98
C GLY A 289 -17.81 6.98 -36.78
N GLU A 290 -17.23 8.17 -36.52
CA GLU A 290 -16.53 8.44 -35.24
C GLU A 290 -17.50 8.67 -34.06
N LEU A 291 -18.45 7.76 -33.92
CA LEU A 291 -19.21 7.48 -32.71
C LEU A 291 -19.16 5.95 -32.56
N LEU A 292 -18.25 5.49 -31.70
CA LEU A 292 -18.35 4.16 -31.12
C LEU A 292 -19.36 4.29 -29.98
N ASP A 293 -20.55 3.72 -30.14
CA ASP A 293 -21.56 3.72 -29.08
C ASP A 293 -21.07 2.96 -27.84
N ASP A 294 -21.51 3.44 -26.67
CA ASP A 294 -20.95 3.07 -25.36
C ASP A 294 -21.20 1.60 -25.00
N LEU A 295 -20.19 0.74 -25.20
CA LEU A 295 -19.99 -0.47 -24.39
C LEU A 295 -18.87 -0.21 -23.38
N ALA A 296 -19.27 0.09 -22.14
CA ALA A 296 -18.34 0.16 -21.02
C ALA A 296 -17.87 -1.25 -20.67
N ILE A 297 -16.58 -1.53 -20.89
CA ILE A 297 -15.93 -2.72 -20.35
C ILE A 297 -15.71 -2.46 -18.86
N GLU A 298 -16.31 -3.28 -17.99
CA GLU A 298 -16.23 -3.05 -16.56
C GLU A 298 -14.84 -3.44 -16.02
N GLN A 299 -14.07 -2.47 -15.53
CA GLN A 299 -13.09 -2.77 -14.48
C GLN A 299 -13.86 -3.04 -13.20
N SER A 300 -13.89 -4.31 -12.81
CA SER A 300 -14.30 -4.69 -11.47
C SER A 300 -13.12 -4.46 -10.53
N ASP A 301 -13.28 -3.58 -9.55
CA ASP A 301 -12.47 -3.62 -8.33
C ASP A 301 -13.01 -4.70 -7.35
N ASP A 302 -14.23 -5.23 -7.58
CA ASP A 302 -14.99 -6.05 -6.61
C ASP A 302 -15.29 -7.50 -7.07
N ALA A 303 -15.23 -7.85 -8.36
CA ALA A 303 -15.56 -9.20 -8.85
C ALA A 303 -14.32 -10.11 -9.02
N ASP A 304 -13.13 -9.52 -9.18
CA ASP A 304 -11.85 -10.25 -9.13
C ASP A 304 -11.56 -10.84 -7.73
N GLU A 305 -12.25 -10.39 -6.67
CA GLU A 305 -12.19 -11.06 -5.35
C GLU A 305 -12.73 -12.50 -5.37
N ALA A 306 -13.63 -12.82 -6.32
CA ALA A 306 -14.27 -14.14 -6.41
C ALA A 306 -13.52 -15.12 -7.33
N LEU A 307 -12.78 -14.64 -8.33
CA LEU A 307 -12.05 -15.47 -9.31
C LEU A 307 -10.75 -16.09 -8.76
N LEU A 308 -10.32 -15.72 -7.55
CA LEU A 308 -9.13 -16.21 -6.85
C LEU A 308 -9.18 -17.70 -6.39
N LEU A 309 -10.08 -18.53 -6.93
CA LEU A 309 -10.43 -19.84 -6.37
C LEU A 309 -10.30 -21.06 -7.29
N GLU A 310 -10.36 -20.95 -8.62
CA GLU A 310 -10.29 -22.14 -9.50
C GLU A 310 -9.40 -21.95 -10.73
N GLY A 311 -8.35 -22.79 -10.85
CA GLY A 311 -7.43 -22.83 -11.99
C GLY A 311 -6.07 -23.43 -11.63
N ALA A 312 -5.88 -24.74 -11.81
CA ALA A 312 -4.64 -25.44 -11.47
C ALA A 312 -4.08 -26.25 -12.66
N GLY A 313 -2.75 -26.18 -12.87
CA GLY A 313 -2.02 -26.96 -13.87
C GLY A 313 -0.51 -26.83 -13.72
N GLU A 314 0.23 -27.92 -13.89
CA GLU A 314 1.69 -27.97 -13.71
C GLU A 314 2.45 -27.65 -15.01
N ALA A 315 3.34 -26.64 -15.01
CA ALA A 315 4.41 -26.50 -16.02
C ALA A 315 5.53 -25.54 -15.59
N GLY A 316 6.79 -25.99 -15.67
CA GLY A 316 7.99 -25.14 -15.80
C GLY A 316 8.61 -24.56 -14.52
N LEU A 317 9.94 -24.60 -14.42
CA LEU A 317 10.71 -23.86 -13.41
C LEU A 317 11.13 -22.49 -13.98
N GLU A 318 10.47 -21.43 -13.54
CA GLU A 318 11.01 -20.07 -13.57
C GLU A 318 10.71 -19.38 -12.24
N ALA A 319 11.57 -18.44 -11.81
CA ALA A 319 11.36 -17.72 -10.56
C ALA A 319 10.19 -16.73 -10.68
N ALA A 320 9.23 -16.80 -9.77
CA ALA A 320 8.07 -15.90 -9.76
C ALA A 320 8.48 -14.45 -9.49
N VAL A 321 7.90 -13.51 -10.24
CA VAL A 321 8.01 -12.07 -9.97
C VAL A 321 7.09 -11.75 -8.78
N THR A 322 7.50 -10.82 -7.92
CA THR A 322 6.76 -10.49 -6.69
C THR A 322 6.43 -9.01 -6.61
N ILE A 323 5.48 -8.62 -5.74
CA ILE A 323 5.13 -7.22 -5.48
C ILE A 323 6.32 -6.39 -4.96
N GLY A 324 7.38 -7.04 -4.46
CA GLY A 324 8.64 -6.37 -4.11
C GLY A 324 9.44 -5.88 -5.33
N ALA A 325 9.30 -6.53 -6.49
CA ALA A 325 9.96 -6.14 -7.73
C ALA A 325 9.28 -4.96 -8.43
N VAL A 326 7.97 -4.77 -8.22
CA VAL A 326 7.17 -3.67 -8.79
C VAL A 326 7.81 -2.33 -8.44
N ARG A 327 8.13 -1.50 -9.42
CA ARG A 327 8.76 -0.20 -9.20
C ARG A 327 8.49 0.73 -10.38
N TRP A 328 8.61 2.03 -10.14
CA TRP A 328 8.75 2.97 -11.24
C TRP A 328 10.07 2.70 -11.98
N ASN A 329 10.10 2.84 -13.30
CA ASN A 329 11.33 2.68 -14.06
C ASN A 329 12.37 3.72 -13.60
N PRO A 330 13.59 3.30 -13.16
CA PRO A 330 14.62 4.24 -12.70
C PRO A 330 15.29 5.02 -13.84
N ASP A 331 15.12 4.64 -15.11
CA ASP A 331 15.58 5.42 -16.26
C ASP A 331 14.42 6.19 -16.91
N ASP A 332 14.46 7.52 -16.79
CA ASP A 332 13.54 8.45 -17.41
C ASP A 332 13.53 8.37 -18.95
N ARG A 333 14.54 7.78 -19.61
CA ARG A 333 14.59 7.59 -21.07
C ARG A 333 13.84 6.38 -21.58
N ASP A 334 13.59 5.39 -20.72
CA ASP A 334 12.77 4.24 -21.03
C ASP A 334 11.39 4.29 -20.36
N GLN A 335 11.09 5.34 -19.57
CA GLN A 335 9.75 5.59 -19.04
C GLN A 335 8.94 6.55 -19.96
N PRO A 336 7.76 6.15 -20.49
CA PRO A 336 6.98 6.93 -21.46
C PRO A 336 6.64 8.38 -21.10
N ASP A 337 6.28 8.66 -19.85
CA ASP A 337 5.89 10.01 -19.42
C ASP A 337 7.08 10.98 -19.34
N TYR A 338 8.33 10.47 -19.27
CA TYR A 338 9.54 11.28 -19.12
C TYR A 338 10.48 11.26 -20.34
N ALA A 339 10.48 10.20 -21.16
CA ALA A 339 11.46 10.00 -22.24
C ALA A 339 11.53 11.15 -23.25
N HIS A 340 10.37 11.76 -23.52
CA HIS A 340 10.14 12.85 -24.47
C HIS A 340 10.37 14.27 -23.88
N LEU A 341 10.90 14.37 -22.65
CA LEU A 341 11.14 15.61 -21.92
C LEU A 341 12.64 15.99 -21.85
N ASP A 342 12.89 17.26 -21.54
CA ASP A 342 14.20 17.73 -21.11
C ASP A 342 14.40 17.37 -19.63
N LEU A 343 15.37 16.48 -19.36
CA LEU A 343 15.67 15.96 -18.03
C LEU A 343 16.56 16.89 -17.20
N ALA A 344 17.03 18.03 -17.74
CA ALA A 344 17.88 18.97 -17.02
C ALA A 344 17.21 19.63 -15.79
N ALA A 345 15.90 19.41 -15.59
CA ALA A 345 15.14 19.84 -14.41
C ALA A 345 14.64 18.68 -13.53
N ALA A 346 15.08 17.44 -13.79
CA ALA A 346 14.68 16.28 -12.99
C ALA A 346 15.11 16.43 -11.53
N GLY A 347 14.22 16.09 -10.59
CA GLY A 347 14.45 16.23 -9.15
C GLY A 347 14.51 17.67 -8.62
N SER A 348 14.27 18.69 -9.46
CA SER A 348 14.38 20.10 -9.07
C SER A 348 13.16 20.61 -8.30
N ALA A 349 13.37 21.63 -7.48
CA ALA A 349 12.32 22.43 -6.85
C ALA A 349 12.03 23.69 -7.69
N PHE A 350 10.75 24.00 -7.90
CA PHE A 350 10.31 25.09 -8.78
C PHE A 350 8.94 25.63 -8.35
N THR A 351 8.70 26.93 -8.59
CA THR A 351 7.40 27.56 -8.35
C THR A 351 6.60 27.63 -9.65
N VAL A 352 5.43 27.00 -9.69
CA VAL A 352 4.44 27.10 -10.77
C VAL A 352 3.60 28.37 -10.60
N MET A 353 3.46 29.12 -11.70
CA MET A 353 2.58 30.27 -11.85
C MET A 353 1.49 29.98 -12.88
N GLY A 354 0.48 30.86 -13.00
CA GLY A 354 -0.60 30.70 -13.98
C GLY A 354 -0.09 30.67 -15.43
N GLU A 355 0.98 31.41 -15.73
CA GLU A 355 1.55 31.53 -17.07
C GLU A 355 2.19 30.21 -17.54
N ASP A 356 2.61 29.36 -16.60
CA ASP A 356 3.13 28.02 -16.91
C ASP A 356 1.98 27.09 -17.37
N ILE A 357 0.78 27.27 -16.82
CA ILE A 357 -0.43 26.55 -17.24
C ILE A 357 -0.83 26.98 -18.64
N ASP A 358 -0.84 28.29 -18.90
CA ASP A 358 -1.15 28.84 -20.22
C ASP A 358 -0.15 28.34 -21.28
N ALA A 359 1.15 28.32 -20.94
CA ALA A 359 2.22 27.82 -21.81
C ALA A 359 2.11 26.30 -22.06
N LEU A 360 1.72 25.50 -21.06
CA LEU A 360 1.45 24.07 -21.24
C LEU A 360 0.22 23.83 -22.12
N ILE A 361 -0.86 24.60 -21.97
CA ILE A 361 -2.04 24.53 -22.83
C ILE A 361 -1.69 24.90 -24.28
N GLU A 362 -0.94 25.99 -24.49
CA GLU A 362 -0.47 26.43 -25.81
C GLU A 362 0.42 25.37 -26.48
N ALA A 363 1.47 24.93 -25.78
CA ALA A 363 2.49 24.03 -26.35
C ALA A 363 1.96 22.62 -26.65
N ASN A 364 0.97 22.16 -25.88
CA ASN A 364 0.30 20.87 -26.11
C ASN A 364 -0.94 20.99 -27.04
N ALA A 365 -1.24 22.18 -27.56
CA ALA A 365 -2.43 22.47 -28.36
C ALA A 365 -3.76 22.00 -27.71
N PHE A 366 -3.84 22.03 -26.37
CA PHE A 366 -5.02 21.61 -25.64
C PHE A 366 -6.16 22.62 -25.78
N LYS A 367 -7.40 22.14 -25.64
CA LYS A 367 -8.63 22.95 -25.56
C LYS A 367 -9.46 22.51 -24.35
N PRO A 368 -9.00 22.82 -23.13
CA PRO A 368 -9.75 22.47 -21.93
C PRO A 368 -11.10 23.21 -21.88
N LEU A 369 -12.05 22.60 -21.18
CA LEU A 369 -13.32 23.21 -20.81
C LEU A 369 -13.11 24.40 -19.85
N GLN A 370 -14.17 25.17 -19.62
CA GLN A 370 -14.13 26.35 -18.77
C GLN A 370 -13.93 26.00 -17.28
N GLU A 371 -13.70 27.03 -16.47
CA GLU A 371 -13.22 26.97 -15.08
C GLU A 371 -14.09 26.10 -14.14
N PRO A 372 -13.50 25.32 -13.20
CA PRO A 372 -12.07 25.11 -12.96
C PRO A 372 -11.42 24.02 -13.82
N ILE A 373 -10.14 24.23 -14.12
CA ILE A 373 -9.27 23.24 -14.76
C ILE A 373 -8.66 22.37 -13.67
N VAL A 374 -8.85 21.05 -13.73
CA VAL A 374 -8.19 20.10 -12.82
C VAL A 374 -6.74 19.89 -13.27
N LEU A 375 -5.82 19.86 -12.32
CA LEU A 375 -4.40 19.55 -12.54
C LEU A 375 -4.09 18.21 -11.87
N ALA A 376 -3.57 17.26 -12.63
CA ALA A 376 -3.07 15.98 -12.13
C ALA A 376 -1.59 15.86 -12.48
N ILE A 377 -0.72 16.13 -11.50
CA ILE A 377 0.72 16.25 -11.66
C ILE A 377 1.39 14.96 -11.19
N ARG A 378 1.72 14.09 -12.14
CA ARG A 378 2.39 12.80 -11.92
C ARG A 378 3.85 13.01 -11.51
N GLY A 379 4.29 12.36 -10.44
CA GLY A 379 5.67 12.50 -9.96
C GLY A 379 5.99 13.92 -9.50
N ALA A 380 5.24 14.40 -8.52
CA ALA A 380 5.44 15.71 -7.92
C ALA A 380 5.14 15.65 -6.42
N ALA A 381 5.86 16.44 -5.63
CA ALA A 381 5.52 16.76 -4.26
C ALA A 381 5.23 18.26 -4.14
N LEU A 382 4.32 18.64 -3.25
CA LEU A 382 4.23 20.02 -2.78
C LEU A 382 5.41 20.27 -1.82
N ALA A 383 6.22 21.30 -2.06
CA ALA A 383 7.41 21.61 -1.24
C ALA A 383 7.06 21.94 0.22
N SER A 384 5.80 22.28 0.48
CA SER A 384 5.17 22.35 1.79
C SER A 384 3.70 21.90 1.63
N GLY A 385 3.11 21.25 2.65
CA GLY A 385 1.85 20.49 2.51
C GLY A 385 0.63 21.27 1.99
N ASP A 386 -0.46 20.55 1.70
CA ASP A 386 -1.72 21.00 1.07
C ASP A 386 -1.96 22.53 0.97
N ARG A 387 -2.24 23.00 -0.25
CA ARG A 387 -2.35 24.41 -0.62
C ARG A 387 -3.78 24.71 -1.08
N GLU A 388 -4.36 25.80 -0.61
CA GLU A 388 -5.73 26.20 -0.98
C GLU A 388 -5.80 27.70 -1.27
N ASN A 389 -6.42 28.04 -2.40
CA ASN A 389 -6.58 29.41 -2.88
C ASN A 389 -5.28 30.24 -2.78
N VAL A 390 -4.23 29.81 -3.49
CA VAL A 390 -2.91 30.49 -3.56
C VAL A 390 -2.60 30.98 -4.98
N ALA A 391 -1.70 31.96 -5.12
CA ALA A 391 -1.31 32.52 -6.43
C ALA A 391 -0.32 31.64 -7.22
N SER A 392 0.36 30.73 -6.53
CA SER A 392 1.44 29.90 -7.05
C SER A 392 1.54 28.57 -6.29
N LEU A 393 2.22 27.58 -6.86
CA LEU A 393 2.51 26.31 -6.20
C LEU A 393 4.01 26.02 -6.20
N ASP A 394 4.62 25.91 -5.03
CA ASP A 394 5.99 25.43 -4.89
C ASP A 394 5.99 23.90 -4.93
N LEU A 395 6.59 23.34 -5.98
CA LEU A 395 6.65 21.91 -6.26
C LEU A 395 8.09 21.40 -6.27
N ILE A 396 8.23 20.08 -6.12
CA ILE A 396 9.47 19.33 -6.32
C ILE A 396 9.15 18.21 -7.31
N ASP A 397 9.92 18.12 -8.41
CA ASP A 397 9.85 16.99 -9.34
C ASP A 397 10.35 15.72 -8.64
N GLN A 398 9.63 14.61 -8.81
CA GLN A 398 10.03 13.32 -8.25
C GLN A 398 9.44 12.18 -9.10
N ARG A 399 9.70 10.92 -8.72
CA ARG A 399 9.06 9.77 -9.37
C ARG A 399 7.96 9.17 -8.48
N PRO A 400 6.87 8.65 -9.07
CA PRO A 400 5.96 7.72 -8.40
C PRO A 400 6.69 6.44 -7.94
N ASP A 401 6.01 5.59 -7.18
CA ASP A 401 6.56 4.32 -6.65
C ASP A 401 5.51 3.19 -6.57
N HIS A 402 4.30 3.44 -7.08
CA HIS A 402 3.10 2.60 -6.96
C HIS A 402 2.64 2.28 -5.52
N ARG A 403 3.11 3.03 -4.50
CA ARG A 403 2.87 2.71 -3.08
C ARG A 403 2.46 3.93 -2.25
N GLU A 404 3.06 5.09 -2.49
CA GLU A 404 2.82 6.33 -1.76
C GLU A 404 2.08 7.39 -2.60
N PHE A 405 1.54 8.42 -1.93
CA PHE A 405 0.95 9.59 -2.58
C PHE A 405 2.04 10.54 -3.13
N ARG A 406 2.74 10.10 -4.19
CA ARG A 406 3.89 10.80 -4.80
C ARG A 406 3.54 11.67 -6.02
N CYS A 407 2.25 11.99 -6.17
CA CYS A 407 1.73 12.90 -7.17
C CYS A 407 1.01 14.07 -6.47
N VAL A 408 0.62 15.09 -7.24
CA VAL A 408 -0.23 16.18 -6.77
C VAL A 408 -1.51 16.19 -7.61
N ILE A 409 -2.68 16.30 -6.98
CA ILE A 409 -3.92 16.64 -7.68
C ILE A 409 -4.46 17.93 -7.10
N GLY A 410 -4.95 18.80 -7.98
CA GLY A 410 -5.42 20.12 -7.64
C GLY A 410 -6.27 20.72 -8.73
N VAL A 411 -6.47 22.03 -8.64
CA VAL A 411 -7.22 22.84 -9.59
C VAL A 411 -6.53 24.17 -9.83
N PHE A 412 -6.74 24.70 -11.03
CA PHE A 412 -6.40 26.05 -11.42
C PHE A 412 -7.66 26.78 -11.89
N HIS A 413 -7.78 28.04 -11.49
CA HIS A 413 -8.86 28.94 -11.84
C HIS A 413 -8.33 30.03 -12.78
N PRO A 414 -8.52 29.92 -14.12
CA PRO A 414 -7.93 30.85 -15.06
C PRO A 414 -8.35 32.31 -14.86
N SER A 415 -9.60 32.57 -14.45
CA SER A 415 -10.13 33.93 -14.26
C SER A 415 -9.55 34.63 -13.02
N THR A 416 -9.27 33.89 -11.96
CA THR A 416 -8.74 34.43 -10.69
C THR A 416 -7.23 34.22 -10.52
N ARG A 417 -6.60 33.42 -11.39
CA ARG A 417 -5.20 32.99 -11.33
C ARG A 417 -4.86 32.29 -10.00
N ARG A 418 -5.80 31.51 -9.45
CA ARG A 418 -5.65 30.80 -8.16
C ARG A 418 -5.53 29.30 -8.33
N PHE A 419 -4.75 28.70 -7.44
CA PHE A 419 -4.53 27.27 -7.32
C PHE A 419 -5.07 26.74 -5.98
N SER A 420 -5.54 25.49 -5.99
CA SER A 420 -5.59 24.65 -4.78
C SER A 420 -5.05 23.27 -5.14
N ALA A 421 -4.18 22.68 -4.33
CA ALA A 421 -3.43 21.48 -4.67
C ALA A 421 -3.10 20.63 -3.44
N TYR A 422 -3.12 19.32 -3.63
CA TYR A 422 -3.08 18.32 -2.56
C TYR A 422 -2.21 17.12 -2.95
N ARG A 423 -1.61 16.44 -1.96
CA ARG A 423 -0.93 15.14 -2.20
C ARG A 423 -1.92 14.09 -2.73
N ALA A 424 -1.51 13.29 -3.70
CA ALA A 424 -2.36 12.38 -4.45
C ALA A 424 -1.56 11.25 -5.14
N SER A 425 -2.26 10.36 -5.85
CA SER A 425 -1.68 9.42 -6.81
C SER A 425 -2.35 9.56 -8.18
N THR A 426 -1.58 9.31 -9.23
CA THR A 426 -2.03 9.26 -10.63
C THR A 426 -1.56 7.98 -11.33
N VAL A 427 -1.16 6.97 -10.57
CA VAL A 427 -0.62 5.69 -11.04
C VAL A 427 -1.30 4.56 -10.26
N PRO A 428 -1.40 3.33 -10.81
CA PRO A 428 -2.01 2.20 -10.10
C PRO A 428 -1.20 1.80 -8.86
N ASN A 429 -1.85 1.14 -7.90
CA ASN A 429 -1.15 0.54 -6.75
C ASN A 429 -0.32 -0.66 -7.21
N ALA A 430 0.81 -0.93 -6.54
CA ALA A 430 1.76 -1.97 -6.89
C ALA A 430 1.14 -3.37 -7.03
N GLN A 431 0.10 -3.68 -6.26
CA GLN A 431 -0.64 -4.93 -6.39
C GLN A 431 -1.29 -5.06 -7.76
N TYR A 432 -1.94 -4.01 -8.27
CA TYR A 432 -2.58 -4.06 -9.59
C TYR A 432 -1.58 -4.05 -10.76
N VAL A 433 -0.34 -3.57 -10.54
CA VAL A 433 0.74 -3.75 -11.53
C VAL A 433 1.14 -5.23 -11.62
N LEU A 434 1.30 -5.89 -10.46
CA LEU A 434 1.56 -7.33 -10.42
C LEU A 434 0.38 -8.13 -10.98
N ASN A 435 -0.87 -7.80 -10.62
CA ASN A 435 -2.06 -8.45 -11.16
C ASN A 435 -2.12 -8.35 -12.69
N CYS A 436 -1.78 -7.19 -13.28
CA CYS A 436 -1.75 -7.00 -14.73
C CYS A 436 -0.81 -8.00 -15.41
N PHE A 437 0.41 -8.12 -14.87
CA PHE A 437 1.45 -9.06 -15.31
C PHE A 437 1.05 -10.53 -15.12
N ASP A 438 0.55 -10.89 -13.93
CA ASP A 438 0.17 -12.28 -13.64
C ASP A 438 -1.06 -12.72 -14.46
N GLN A 439 -2.07 -11.85 -14.61
CA GLN A 439 -3.22 -12.09 -15.50
C GLN A 439 -2.77 -12.22 -16.96
N ALA A 440 -1.80 -11.41 -17.42
CA ALA A 440 -1.25 -11.51 -18.77
C ALA A 440 -0.48 -12.83 -18.99
N ARG A 441 0.32 -13.28 -18.01
CA ARG A 441 1.00 -14.59 -18.05
C ARG A 441 0.02 -15.77 -17.97
N ALA A 442 -1.11 -15.61 -17.29
CA ALA A 442 -2.21 -16.58 -17.29
C ALA A 442 -3.00 -16.62 -18.62
N GLY A 443 -2.71 -15.71 -19.57
CA GLY A 443 -3.39 -15.62 -20.85
C GLY A 443 -4.72 -14.87 -20.83
N THR A 444 -5.02 -14.11 -19.77
CA THR A 444 -6.23 -13.28 -19.69
C THR A 444 -6.24 -12.27 -20.85
N PRO A 445 -7.36 -12.14 -21.61
CA PRO A 445 -7.46 -11.19 -22.71
C PRO A 445 -7.22 -9.75 -22.27
N LEU A 446 -6.66 -8.92 -23.16
CA LEU A 446 -6.30 -7.51 -22.87
C LEU A 446 -7.44 -6.66 -22.28
N SER A 447 -8.70 -7.00 -22.59
CA SER A 447 -9.91 -6.38 -22.05
C SER A 447 -10.22 -6.74 -20.60
N GLY A 448 -9.80 -7.94 -20.15
CA GLY A 448 -10.04 -8.47 -18.81
C GLY A 448 -8.89 -8.27 -17.82
N LEU A 449 -7.75 -7.71 -18.26
CA LEU A 449 -6.67 -7.34 -17.33
C LEU A 449 -7.12 -6.19 -16.40
N THR A 450 -6.72 -6.27 -15.14
CA THR A 450 -6.70 -5.14 -14.20
C THR A 450 -5.35 -4.42 -14.29
N GLY A 451 -5.23 -3.23 -13.67
CA GLY A 451 -3.99 -2.45 -13.68
C GLY A 451 -3.77 -1.68 -14.98
N ASN A 452 -3.64 -0.35 -14.90
CA ASN A 452 -3.12 0.46 -16.00
C ASN A 452 -2.61 1.85 -15.57
N ILE A 453 -1.70 2.40 -16.37
CA ILE A 453 -1.40 3.84 -16.37
C ILE A 453 -2.22 4.53 -17.47
N LEU A 454 -2.96 5.59 -17.11
CA LEU A 454 -3.47 6.57 -18.06
C LEU A 454 -2.29 7.49 -18.49
N PRO A 455 -1.80 7.51 -19.75
CA PRO A 455 -0.60 8.26 -20.13
C PRO A 455 -0.90 9.77 -20.24
N THR A 456 0.09 10.65 -20.04
CA THR A 456 -0.15 12.11 -19.98
C THR A 456 -1.00 12.69 -21.13
N GLY A 457 -1.86 13.66 -20.82
CA GLY A 457 -2.84 14.25 -21.75
C GLY A 457 -3.80 15.24 -21.08
N CYS A 458 -4.66 15.87 -21.90
CA CYS A 458 -5.81 16.64 -21.44
C CYS A 458 -7.08 15.80 -21.62
N TYR A 459 -7.72 15.44 -20.51
CA TYR A 459 -8.87 14.55 -20.48
C TYR A 459 -10.14 15.28 -20.05
N THR A 460 -11.30 14.83 -20.53
CA THR A 460 -12.59 15.27 -19.98
C THR A 460 -12.98 14.31 -18.84
N PHE A 461 -13.44 14.89 -17.74
CA PHE A 461 -14.07 14.15 -16.65
C PHE A 461 -15.46 14.73 -16.38
N THR A 462 -16.43 13.84 -16.16
CA THR A 462 -17.82 14.20 -15.85
C THR A 462 -18.12 13.96 -14.36
N VAL A 463 -18.79 14.91 -13.71
CA VAL A 463 -19.37 14.76 -12.36
C VAL A 463 -20.37 13.61 -12.37
N GLY A 464 -20.25 12.72 -11.40
CA GLY A 464 -21.18 11.61 -11.23
C GLY A 464 -20.78 10.70 -10.09
N THR A 465 -21.08 9.41 -10.24
CA THR A 465 -20.93 8.40 -9.18
C THR A 465 -19.97 7.29 -9.60
N HIS A 466 -18.87 7.11 -8.87
CA HIS A 466 -18.00 5.93 -8.97
C HIS A 466 -18.77 4.74 -8.43
N LYS A 467 -18.75 3.61 -9.15
CA LYS A 467 -19.50 2.39 -8.82
C LYS A 467 -20.99 2.65 -8.54
N LYS A 468 -21.66 3.41 -9.42
CA LYS A 468 -23.10 3.73 -9.31
C LYS A 468 -23.93 2.45 -9.22
N ASN A 469 -24.81 2.35 -8.22
CA ASN A 469 -25.62 1.19 -7.87
C ASN A 469 -24.80 -0.08 -7.51
N LYS A 470 -23.51 0.05 -7.17
CA LYS A 470 -22.60 -1.05 -6.83
C LYS A 470 -21.94 -0.81 -5.46
N PRO A 471 -21.25 -1.80 -4.86
CA PRO A 471 -20.58 -1.59 -3.59
C PRO A 471 -19.45 -0.57 -3.69
N GLY A 472 -19.11 0.07 -2.57
CA GLY A 472 -18.14 1.17 -2.61
C GLY A 472 -18.60 2.35 -3.47
N GLU A 473 -19.91 2.57 -3.63
CA GLU A 473 -20.46 3.72 -4.34
C GLU A 473 -19.92 5.04 -3.75
N ILE A 474 -19.44 5.94 -4.62
CA ILE A 474 -19.03 7.29 -4.23
C ILE A 474 -19.66 8.31 -5.20
N PRO A 475 -20.74 9.02 -4.80
CA PRO A 475 -21.32 10.10 -5.59
C PRO A 475 -20.45 11.35 -5.58
N GLY A 476 -20.70 12.29 -6.49
CA GLY A 476 -19.97 13.56 -6.55
C GLY A 476 -18.45 13.41 -6.78
N VAL A 477 -18.04 12.37 -7.51
CA VAL A 477 -16.69 12.18 -8.05
C VAL A 477 -16.57 12.78 -9.44
N LEU A 478 -15.35 12.79 -10.00
CA LEU A 478 -15.11 13.03 -11.42
C LEU A 478 -14.81 11.69 -12.11
N ARG A 479 -15.59 11.30 -13.11
CA ARG A 479 -15.44 10.04 -13.87
C ARG A 479 -14.78 10.30 -15.21
N LEU A 480 -13.85 9.46 -15.66
CA LEU A 480 -13.21 9.60 -16.98
C LEU A 480 -14.24 9.34 -18.07
N SER A 481 -14.86 10.42 -18.54
CA SER A 481 -16.04 10.36 -19.40
C SER A 481 -16.23 11.65 -20.18
N THR A 482 -16.74 11.48 -21.39
CA THR A 482 -17.18 12.54 -22.31
C THR A 482 -18.71 12.63 -22.38
N THR A 483 -19.43 11.76 -21.68
CA THR A 483 -20.90 11.72 -21.61
C THR A 483 -21.40 11.88 -20.16
N ALA A 484 -22.71 12.05 -19.96
CA ALA A 484 -23.30 12.18 -18.62
C ALA A 484 -23.30 10.86 -17.83
N THR A 485 -23.42 9.73 -18.53
CA THR A 485 -23.71 8.40 -17.96
C THR A 485 -22.60 7.38 -18.23
N GLY A 486 -22.07 7.30 -19.45
CA GLY A 486 -21.01 6.36 -19.85
C GLY A 486 -19.61 6.70 -19.32
N ALA A 487 -18.60 6.07 -19.92
CA ALA A 487 -17.17 6.25 -19.63
C ALA A 487 -16.37 6.29 -20.93
N SER A 488 -15.27 7.06 -20.99
CA SER A 488 -14.55 7.30 -22.24
C SER A 488 -13.63 6.13 -22.62
N ALA A 489 -13.73 5.70 -23.87
CA ALA A 489 -12.66 4.95 -24.52
C ALA A 489 -11.39 5.82 -24.65
N VAL A 490 -10.29 5.35 -24.06
CA VAL A 490 -8.98 6.00 -24.04
C VAL A 490 -7.90 4.98 -24.38
N VAL A 491 -6.66 5.43 -24.62
CA VAL A 491 -5.51 4.51 -24.61
C VAL A 491 -4.90 4.52 -23.22
N VAL A 492 -4.71 3.33 -22.67
CA VAL A 492 -4.01 3.07 -21.41
C VAL A 492 -2.77 2.21 -21.64
N GLN A 493 -1.76 2.35 -20.80
CA GLN A 493 -0.55 1.53 -20.82
C GLN A 493 -0.68 0.36 -19.83
N ARG A 494 -0.27 -0.84 -20.24
CA ARG A 494 -0.28 -2.07 -19.43
C ARG A 494 1.05 -2.80 -19.55
N SER A 495 1.64 -3.17 -18.41
CA SER A 495 2.89 -3.93 -18.37
C SER A 495 2.57 -5.42 -18.23
N LEU A 496 3.04 -6.19 -19.21
CA LEU A 496 2.67 -7.60 -19.41
C LEU A 496 3.89 -8.54 -19.31
N SER A 497 5.08 -8.02 -19.61
CA SER A 497 6.35 -8.76 -19.67
C SER A 497 7.16 -8.67 -18.39
N ASP A 498 6.99 -7.61 -17.60
CA ASP A 498 7.44 -7.53 -16.20
C ASP A 498 6.49 -6.66 -15.36
N VAL A 499 7.00 -6.01 -14.31
CA VAL A 499 6.23 -5.18 -13.36
C VAL A 499 6.76 -3.74 -13.28
N VAL A 500 7.34 -3.22 -14.36
CA VAL A 500 8.03 -1.93 -14.44
C VAL A 500 7.65 -1.20 -15.73
N TYR A 501 6.71 -0.25 -15.62
CA TYR A 501 6.19 0.46 -16.79
C TYR A 501 7.27 1.15 -17.62
N ASP A 502 7.44 0.72 -18.87
CA ASP A 502 8.49 1.20 -19.79
C ASP A 502 7.97 1.45 -21.23
N ARG A 503 8.86 1.71 -22.19
CA ARG A 503 8.53 1.99 -23.60
C ARG A 503 8.31 0.72 -24.47
N SER A 504 8.52 -0.47 -23.94
CA SER A 504 8.21 -1.76 -24.60
C SER A 504 6.78 -2.25 -24.31
N ASP A 505 6.15 -1.74 -23.26
CA ASP A 505 4.77 -2.03 -22.85
C ASP A 505 3.71 -1.83 -23.96
N VAL A 506 2.57 -2.49 -23.78
CA VAL A 506 1.43 -2.32 -24.70
C VAL A 506 0.61 -1.07 -24.37
N PHE A 507 0.20 -0.38 -25.43
CA PHE A 507 -0.74 0.74 -25.38
C PHE A 507 -2.08 0.30 -25.95
N VAL A 508 -3.05 0.03 -25.06
CA VAL A 508 -4.34 -0.62 -25.37
C VAL A 508 -5.46 0.41 -25.39
N VAL A 509 -6.30 0.38 -26.42
CA VAL A 509 -7.59 1.12 -26.40
C VAL A 509 -8.56 0.37 -25.50
N ALA A 510 -8.98 1.01 -24.42
CA ALA A 510 -9.87 0.45 -23.41
C ALA A 510 -10.82 1.52 -22.86
N THR A 511 -11.90 1.09 -22.23
CA THR A 511 -12.80 1.95 -21.43
C THR A 511 -12.55 1.60 -19.96
N PRO A 512 -11.48 2.11 -19.32
CA PRO A 512 -11.02 1.58 -18.03
C PRO A 512 -11.95 1.92 -16.86
N GLY A 513 -12.91 2.83 -17.04
CA GLY A 513 -13.76 3.30 -15.95
C GLY A 513 -13.03 4.14 -14.89
N ASP A 514 -11.80 4.59 -15.17
CA ASP A 514 -10.96 5.40 -14.25
C ASP A 514 -11.70 6.66 -13.73
N ASN A 515 -11.43 7.05 -12.48
CA ASN A 515 -12.09 8.20 -11.83
C ASN A 515 -11.06 9.06 -11.08
N ILE A 516 -11.46 10.26 -10.66
CA ILE A 516 -10.82 11.01 -9.57
C ILE A 516 -11.71 10.90 -8.34
N HIS A 517 -11.24 10.19 -7.30
CA HIS A 517 -12.03 9.80 -6.11
C HIS A 517 -11.14 9.67 -4.86
N PRO A 518 -11.68 9.40 -3.64
CA PRO A 518 -10.85 9.21 -2.45
C PRO A 518 -10.24 7.81 -2.42
N GLY A 519 -8.92 7.74 -2.20
CA GLY A 519 -8.14 6.49 -2.09
C GLY A 519 -8.22 5.79 -0.73
N ILE A 520 -9.17 6.18 0.13
CA ILE A 520 -9.53 5.60 1.47
C ILE A 520 -8.45 5.69 2.56
N LEU A 521 -7.16 5.68 2.20
CA LEU A 521 -6.03 5.63 3.14
C LEU A 521 -5.41 7.01 3.42
N ASN A 522 -4.68 7.11 4.53
CA ASN A 522 -3.94 8.33 4.92
C ASN A 522 -2.48 8.34 4.42
N VAL A 523 -1.95 7.17 4.09
CA VAL A 523 -0.65 6.91 3.44
C VAL A 523 -0.86 5.74 2.48
N GLY A 524 -0.37 5.89 1.26
CA GLY A 524 -0.72 5.00 0.14
C GLY A 524 -2.20 5.06 -0.27
N PHE A 525 -2.57 4.22 -1.23
CA PHE A 525 -3.89 4.18 -1.86
C PHE A 525 -4.14 2.78 -2.45
N SER A 526 -5.39 2.40 -2.71
CA SER A 526 -5.74 1.24 -3.55
C SER A 526 -6.42 1.73 -4.82
N SER A 527 -5.95 1.28 -6.00
CA SER A 527 -6.64 1.45 -7.28
C SER A 527 -5.94 0.69 -8.42
N ALA A 528 -6.74 0.15 -9.34
CA ALA A 528 -6.31 -0.40 -10.63
C ALA A 528 -5.85 0.65 -11.67
N GLY A 529 -6.15 1.94 -11.49
CA GLY A 529 -5.81 2.99 -12.47
C GLY A 529 -6.34 4.39 -12.17
N CYS A 530 -7.37 4.48 -11.32
CA CYS A 530 -7.99 5.73 -10.92
C CYS A 530 -6.99 6.69 -10.22
N LEU A 531 -7.24 7.98 -10.42
CA LEU A 531 -6.54 9.07 -9.76
C LEU A 531 -7.11 9.25 -8.34
N THR A 532 -6.27 9.17 -7.31
CA THR A 532 -6.74 9.08 -5.93
C THR A 532 -6.16 10.15 -5.01
N LEU A 533 -7.02 10.70 -4.13
CA LEU A 533 -6.63 11.64 -3.08
C LEU A 533 -6.89 11.04 -1.68
N PRO A 534 -6.15 11.43 -0.63
CA PRO A 534 -6.47 11.02 0.74
C PRO A 534 -7.88 11.45 1.16
N GLY A 535 -8.55 10.66 1.99
CA GLY A 535 -9.90 10.95 2.45
C GLY A 535 -10.85 9.78 2.24
N ARG A 536 -12.14 9.97 2.53
CA ARG A 536 -13.17 8.93 2.46
C ARG A 536 -14.52 9.51 2.03
N PHE A 537 -15.42 8.62 1.63
CA PHE A 537 -16.86 8.82 1.68
C PHE A 537 -17.43 7.80 2.69
N THR A 538 -18.26 8.25 3.64
CA THR A 538 -18.85 7.39 4.67
C THR A 538 -20.07 8.08 5.28
N GLY A 539 -21.13 7.32 5.60
CA GLY A 539 -22.35 7.87 6.20
C GLY A 539 -23.02 8.99 5.37
N GLY A 540 -22.88 8.96 4.04
CA GLY A 540 -23.34 10.03 3.14
C GLY A 540 -22.48 11.29 3.12
N GLN A 541 -21.30 11.29 3.75
CA GLN A 541 -20.43 12.47 3.85
C GLN A 541 -19.03 12.21 3.28
N HIS A 542 -18.50 13.19 2.55
CA HIS A 542 -17.10 13.20 2.09
C HIS A 542 -16.23 13.87 3.15
N VAL A 543 -15.08 13.28 3.46
CA VAL A 543 -14.18 13.76 4.53
C VAL A 543 -12.71 13.74 4.12
N GLY A 544 -11.91 14.59 4.76
CA GLY A 544 -10.45 14.67 4.54
C GLY A 544 -10.07 15.53 3.34
N VAL A 545 -8.90 15.26 2.75
CA VAL A 545 -8.37 16.02 1.60
C VAL A 545 -9.34 15.99 0.41
N TRP A 546 -9.94 14.84 0.13
CA TRP A 546 -10.99 14.65 -0.86
C TRP A 546 -12.14 15.66 -0.75
N GLN A 547 -12.64 15.94 0.46
CA GLN A 547 -13.71 16.93 0.67
C GLN A 547 -13.29 18.34 0.23
N ARG A 548 -12.05 18.73 0.56
CA ARG A 548 -11.51 20.06 0.24
C ARG A 548 -11.20 20.19 -1.26
N PHE A 549 -10.74 19.10 -1.89
CA PHE A 549 -10.65 19.00 -3.35
C PHE A 549 -12.02 19.14 -4.03
N ARG A 550 -13.07 18.43 -3.57
CA ARG A 550 -14.42 18.55 -4.14
C ARG A 550 -14.93 20.00 -4.13
N LYS A 551 -14.70 20.70 -3.02
CA LYS A 551 -15.04 22.14 -2.89
C LYS A 551 -14.23 23.00 -3.86
N ALA A 552 -12.92 22.78 -3.96
CA ALA A 552 -12.05 23.55 -4.85
C ALA A 552 -12.37 23.31 -6.35
N ALA A 553 -12.69 22.08 -6.74
CA ALA A 553 -13.08 21.72 -8.11
C ALA A 553 -14.53 22.12 -8.49
N GLY A 554 -15.27 22.73 -7.56
CA GLY A 554 -16.68 23.08 -7.78
C GLY A 554 -17.54 21.86 -8.09
N ILE A 555 -17.26 20.72 -7.46
CA ILE A 555 -18.04 19.47 -7.58
C ILE A 555 -18.74 19.09 -6.26
N ASP A 556 -18.61 19.95 -5.23
CA ASP A 556 -19.33 19.82 -3.98
C ASP A 556 -20.77 20.34 -4.12
N GLY A 557 -21.69 19.43 -4.49
CA GLY A 557 -23.09 19.74 -4.75
C GLY A 557 -23.40 20.07 -6.22
N ALA A 558 -22.44 19.90 -7.13
CA ALA A 558 -22.71 19.97 -8.58
C ALA A 558 -23.54 18.76 -9.06
N PRO A 559 -24.43 18.92 -10.05
CA PRO A 559 -25.23 17.84 -10.61
C PRO A 559 -24.40 16.84 -11.44
N ASP A 560 -24.87 15.59 -11.49
CA ASP A 560 -24.41 14.58 -12.45
C ASP A 560 -24.45 15.16 -13.88
N GLY A 561 -23.40 14.93 -14.67
CA GLY A 561 -23.29 15.38 -16.06
C GLY A 561 -22.49 16.66 -16.28
N GLU A 562 -22.18 17.44 -15.23
CA GLU A 562 -21.27 18.59 -15.37
C GLU A 562 -19.84 18.14 -15.71
N GLN A 563 -19.16 18.82 -16.65
CA GLN A 563 -17.82 18.42 -17.08
C GLN A 563 -16.72 19.37 -16.58
N ARG A 564 -15.52 18.81 -16.40
CA ARG A 564 -14.25 19.51 -16.11
C ARG A 564 -13.18 18.93 -17.03
N SER A 565 -12.17 19.72 -17.38
CA SER A 565 -10.96 19.19 -18.02
C SER A 565 -9.86 18.94 -16.99
N ALA A 566 -9.19 17.80 -17.10
CA ALA A 566 -8.04 17.44 -16.29
C ALA A 566 -6.78 17.38 -17.15
N LEU A 567 -5.78 18.19 -16.81
CA LEU A 567 -4.43 18.11 -17.38
C LEU A 567 -3.62 17.11 -16.55
N LEU A 568 -3.45 15.90 -17.09
CA LEU A 568 -2.57 14.86 -16.56
C LEU A 568 -1.19 15.02 -17.19
N LEU A 569 -0.24 15.58 -16.45
CA LEU A 569 1.12 15.93 -16.90
C LEU A 569 2.14 15.55 -15.81
N THR A 570 3.44 15.50 -16.13
CA THR A 570 4.48 15.18 -15.14
C THR A 570 4.92 16.39 -14.31
N GLY A 571 5.53 16.18 -13.14
CA GLY A 571 6.26 17.25 -12.43
C GLY A 571 7.29 17.94 -13.33
N LEU A 572 7.97 17.16 -14.18
CA LEU A 572 8.96 17.63 -15.15
C LEU A 572 8.37 18.46 -16.31
N ASP A 573 7.12 18.24 -16.74
CA ASP A 573 6.40 19.13 -17.67
C ASP A 573 6.29 20.54 -17.05
N PHE A 574 5.86 20.64 -15.78
CA PHE A 574 5.73 21.92 -15.08
C PHE A 574 7.08 22.55 -14.75
N ALA A 575 8.10 21.77 -14.37
CA ALA A 575 9.45 22.26 -14.15
C ALA A 575 10.03 22.90 -15.42
N ASN A 576 9.81 22.27 -16.57
CA ASN A 576 10.22 22.81 -17.87
C ASN A 576 9.38 24.02 -18.30
N ALA A 577 8.10 24.10 -17.92
CA ALA A 577 7.30 25.31 -18.12
C ALA A 577 7.82 26.50 -17.30
N ALA A 578 8.13 26.29 -16.01
CA ALA A 578 8.78 27.31 -15.17
C ALA A 578 10.15 27.74 -15.74
N ARG A 579 10.93 26.81 -16.31
CA ARG A 579 12.19 27.11 -17.01
C ARG A 579 12.00 27.94 -18.29
N LEU A 580 10.93 27.70 -19.06
CA LEU A 580 10.56 28.54 -20.21
C LEU A 580 10.22 29.96 -19.75
N ARG A 581 9.39 30.11 -18.71
CA ARG A 581 9.07 31.44 -18.14
C ARG A 581 10.31 32.16 -17.60
N ALA A 582 11.28 31.42 -17.05
CA ALA A 582 12.58 31.94 -16.63
C ALA A 582 13.57 32.20 -17.80
N GLY A 583 13.19 31.98 -19.06
CA GLY A 583 14.04 32.19 -20.24
C GLY A 583 15.16 31.16 -20.43
N SER A 584 15.17 30.07 -19.66
CA SER A 584 16.20 29.02 -19.65
C SER A 584 15.85 27.78 -20.51
N LEU A 585 14.73 27.85 -21.24
CA LEU A 585 14.26 26.84 -22.19
C LEU A 585 13.48 27.54 -23.32
N GLY A 586 13.53 27.00 -24.54
CA GLY A 586 12.81 27.57 -25.69
C GLY A 586 11.38 27.04 -25.83
N LYS A 587 10.45 27.85 -26.36
CA LYS A 587 9.05 27.43 -26.64
C LYS A 587 8.92 26.09 -27.40
N PRO A 588 9.76 25.75 -28.40
CA PRO A 588 9.68 24.46 -29.08
C PRO A 588 9.85 23.25 -28.15
N SER A 589 10.69 23.35 -27.12
CA SER A 589 11.01 22.27 -26.18
C SER A 589 9.87 21.92 -25.20
N LEU A 590 8.75 22.63 -25.24
CA LEU A 590 7.50 22.25 -24.55
C LEU A 590 6.48 21.57 -25.47
N ARG A 591 6.69 21.58 -26.79
CA ARG A 591 5.67 21.13 -27.75
C ARG A 591 5.54 19.61 -27.73
N ARG A 592 4.30 19.14 -27.56
CA ARG A 592 3.91 17.74 -27.78
C ARG A 592 2.48 17.70 -28.33
N LEU A 593 2.17 16.71 -29.17
CA LEU A 593 0.80 16.25 -29.36
C LEU A 593 0.61 14.98 -28.53
N ARG A 594 -0.41 14.98 -27.68
CA ARG A 594 -0.80 13.86 -26.82
C ARG A 594 -2.33 13.87 -26.66
N HIS A 595 -2.90 12.93 -25.90
CA HIS A 595 -4.36 12.83 -25.79
C HIS A 595 -5.00 14.19 -25.43
N GLY A 596 -6.03 14.60 -26.17
CA GLY A 596 -6.72 15.89 -26.00
C GLY A 596 -6.09 17.10 -26.70
N SER A 597 -4.94 16.96 -27.38
CA SER A 597 -4.45 17.96 -28.34
C SER A 597 -5.44 18.14 -29.50
N GLN A 598 -5.58 19.36 -30.04
CA GLN A 598 -6.54 19.66 -31.11
C GLN A 598 -5.98 20.55 -32.24
N GLY A 599 -6.58 20.46 -33.44
CA GLY A 599 -6.37 21.39 -34.56
C GLY A 599 -5.48 20.85 -35.68
N GLU A 600 -5.14 21.71 -36.66
CA GLU A 600 -4.52 21.29 -37.93
C GLU A 600 -3.21 20.50 -37.79
N ARG A 601 -2.43 20.72 -36.72
CA ARG A 601 -1.20 19.93 -36.49
C ARG A 601 -1.50 18.48 -36.10
N VAL A 602 -2.60 18.24 -35.38
CA VAL A 602 -3.09 16.88 -35.13
C VAL A 602 -3.64 16.28 -36.43
N LYS A 603 -4.32 17.06 -37.27
CA LYS A 603 -4.76 16.58 -38.60
C LYS A 603 -3.59 16.21 -39.51
N ALA A 604 -2.48 16.95 -39.44
CA ALA A 604 -1.24 16.59 -40.13
C ALA A 604 -0.67 15.25 -39.61
N LEU A 605 -0.63 15.04 -38.29
CA LEU A 605 -0.21 13.76 -37.70
C LEU A 605 -1.14 12.61 -38.07
N GLN A 606 -2.46 12.81 -38.00
CA GLN A 606 -3.46 11.80 -38.40
C GLN A 606 -3.24 11.37 -39.85
N ARG A 607 -3.08 12.31 -40.80
CA ARG A 607 -2.75 12.01 -42.21
C ARG A 607 -1.42 11.24 -42.35
N ALA A 608 -0.39 11.63 -41.59
CA ALA A 608 0.92 10.96 -41.62
C ALA A 608 0.87 9.52 -41.07
N LEU A 609 -0.02 9.25 -40.11
CA LEU A 609 -0.34 7.93 -39.59
C LEU A 609 -1.37 7.15 -40.44
N GLY A 610 -1.73 7.65 -41.63
CA GLY A 610 -2.72 7.02 -42.52
C GLY A 610 -4.18 7.12 -42.08
N LEU A 611 -4.48 7.88 -41.02
CA LEU A 611 -5.82 8.12 -40.50
C LEU A 611 -6.52 9.26 -41.26
N GLN A 612 -7.85 9.19 -41.35
CA GLN A 612 -8.66 10.32 -41.79
C GLN A 612 -8.89 11.29 -40.62
N PRO A 613 -8.52 12.58 -40.72
CA PRO A 613 -8.75 13.55 -39.65
C PRO A 613 -10.23 13.90 -39.49
N ASP A 614 -10.67 14.04 -38.24
CA ASP A 614 -11.98 14.61 -37.92
C ASP A 614 -11.99 16.14 -38.13
N ALA A 615 -13.19 16.74 -38.07
CA ALA A 615 -13.37 18.18 -38.33
C ALA A 615 -12.62 19.09 -37.34
N ARG A 616 -12.44 18.67 -36.08
CA ARG A 616 -11.70 19.39 -35.03
C ARG A 616 -10.22 18.99 -35.01
N GLY A 617 -9.88 17.78 -35.45
CA GLY A 617 -8.54 17.22 -35.41
C GLY A 617 -8.15 16.90 -33.97
N ILE A 618 -8.85 16.00 -33.32
CA ILE A 618 -8.66 15.61 -31.92
C ILE A 618 -7.70 14.43 -31.84
N PHE A 619 -6.70 14.54 -30.98
CA PHE A 619 -5.80 13.44 -30.65
C PHE A 619 -6.54 12.49 -29.70
N GLY A 620 -7.38 11.63 -30.27
CA GLY A 620 -8.20 10.64 -29.56
C GLY A 620 -7.47 9.32 -29.28
N PRO A 621 -8.17 8.28 -28.80
CA PRO A 621 -7.60 6.95 -28.58
C PRO A 621 -7.04 6.34 -29.87
N LEU A 622 -7.74 6.48 -31.00
CA LEU A 622 -7.30 5.94 -32.30
C LEU A 622 -5.99 6.58 -32.78
N THR A 623 -5.87 7.91 -32.67
CA THR A 623 -4.63 8.63 -33.02
C THR A 623 -3.47 8.26 -32.09
N ARG A 624 -3.72 8.07 -30.79
CA ARG A 624 -2.70 7.58 -29.86
C ARG A 624 -2.25 6.16 -30.22
N LYS A 625 -3.18 5.22 -30.45
CA LYS A 625 -2.86 3.83 -30.78
C LYS A 625 -1.98 3.74 -32.04
N ALA A 626 -2.40 4.41 -33.13
CA ALA A 626 -1.64 4.43 -34.37
C ALA A 626 -0.24 5.05 -34.21
N LEU A 627 -0.09 6.07 -33.35
CA LEU A 627 1.21 6.62 -33.02
C LEU A 627 2.08 5.62 -32.23
N CYS A 628 1.53 4.95 -31.21
CA CYS A 628 2.25 3.95 -30.43
C CYS A 628 2.73 2.80 -31.33
N GLU A 629 1.88 2.30 -32.23
CA GLU A 629 2.25 1.27 -33.20
C GLU A 629 3.38 1.74 -34.13
N ARG A 630 3.29 2.96 -34.67
CA ARG A 630 4.34 3.53 -35.53
C ARG A 630 5.65 3.81 -34.80
N GLN A 631 5.60 4.18 -33.51
CA GLN A 631 6.79 4.34 -32.68
C GLN A 631 7.43 2.98 -32.35
N ALA A 632 6.64 1.95 -32.02
CA ALA A 632 7.16 0.60 -31.79
C ALA A 632 7.84 0.04 -33.06
N GLU A 633 7.19 0.18 -34.22
CA GLU A 633 7.71 -0.25 -35.53
C GLU A 633 9.06 0.39 -35.89
N VAL A 634 9.19 1.71 -35.71
CA VAL A 634 10.36 2.48 -36.20
C VAL A 634 11.46 2.66 -35.14
N LEU A 635 11.09 2.71 -33.86
CA LEU A 635 11.97 3.11 -32.75
C LEU A 635 12.21 2.01 -31.71
N GLY A 636 11.60 0.82 -31.89
CA GLY A 636 11.70 -0.30 -30.96
C GLY A 636 11.00 -0.08 -29.61
N GLY A 637 10.23 0.99 -29.45
CA GLY A 637 9.49 1.29 -28.22
C GLY A 637 8.80 2.65 -28.26
N ALA A 638 7.59 2.71 -27.71
CA ALA A 638 6.63 3.80 -27.82
C ALA A 638 6.43 4.58 -26.52
N ASP A 639 6.10 5.87 -26.65
CA ASP A 639 5.63 6.70 -25.54
C ASP A 639 4.19 7.23 -25.76
N GLY A 640 3.67 7.16 -26.99
CA GLY A 640 2.34 7.68 -27.34
C GLY A 640 2.27 9.21 -27.35
N ILE A 641 3.40 9.88 -27.55
CA ILE A 641 3.61 11.32 -27.52
C ILE A 641 4.38 11.78 -28.78
N TYR A 642 3.90 12.82 -29.45
CA TYR A 642 4.54 13.34 -30.67
C TYR A 642 5.17 14.71 -30.43
N SER A 643 6.49 14.76 -30.24
CA SER A 643 7.27 16.00 -30.09
C SER A 643 7.92 16.46 -31.43
N PRO A 644 8.46 17.69 -31.55
CA PRO A 644 9.13 18.18 -32.77
C PRO A 644 10.21 17.26 -33.33
N GLU A 645 10.91 16.53 -32.46
CA GLU A 645 11.97 15.60 -32.82
C GLU A 645 11.43 14.34 -33.53
N MET A 646 10.14 14.03 -33.38
CA MET A 646 9.49 12.87 -34.00
C MET A 646 9.28 13.03 -35.51
N ASP A 647 9.29 14.27 -36.05
CA ASP A 647 9.33 14.52 -37.50
C ASP A 647 10.54 13.79 -38.12
N ALA A 648 11.73 14.05 -37.59
CA ALA A 648 12.96 13.42 -38.06
C ALA A 648 13.05 11.92 -37.72
N ARG A 649 12.51 11.49 -36.56
CA ARG A 649 12.59 10.09 -36.11
C ARG A 649 11.62 9.14 -36.81
N LEU A 650 10.44 9.62 -37.23
CA LEU A 650 9.40 8.78 -37.87
C LEU A 650 9.25 9.00 -39.39
N GLY A 651 9.94 10.02 -39.94
CA GLY A 651 9.93 10.36 -41.36
C GLY A 651 8.75 11.26 -41.77
N PHE A 652 8.30 12.12 -40.85
CA PHE A 652 7.11 12.95 -41.00
C PHE A 652 7.46 14.46 -40.95
N THR A 653 6.50 15.33 -41.29
CA THR A 653 6.68 16.80 -41.34
C THR A 653 5.57 17.55 -40.60
N VAL A 654 5.18 17.04 -39.43
CA VAL A 654 4.03 17.52 -38.65
C VAL A 654 4.34 18.84 -37.93
N TYR A 655 5.57 19.06 -37.48
CA TYR A 655 6.02 20.34 -36.93
C TYR A 655 6.79 21.19 -37.95
N ALA A 656 7.41 20.57 -38.96
CA ALA A 656 8.11 21.27 -40.04
C ALA A 656 7.16 21.89 -41.09
N GLY A 657 5.92 21.40 -41.20
CA GLY A 657 4.93 21.82 -42.20
C GLY A 657 3.68 22.52 -41.67
N ALA A 658 3.66 22.98 -40.40
CA ALA A 658 2.47 23.54 -39.75
C ALA A 658 2.77 24.60 -38.67
#